data_AF-A0A355ALU8-F1
#
_entry.id   AF-A0A355ALU8-F1
#
_cell.length_a   1.000
_cell.length_b   1.000
_cell.length_c   1.000
_cell.angle_alpha   90.00
_cell.angle_beta   90.00
_cell.angle_gamma   90.00
#
_symmetry.space_group_name_H-M   'P 1'
#
loop_
_entity.id
_entity.type
_entity.pdbx_description
1 polymer ?
#
loop_
_entity_poly.entity_id
_entity_poly.type
_entity_poly.pdbx_seq_one_letter_code
_entity_poly.pdbx_strand_id
1 'polypeptide(L)'
;IDTAVREMLSLKFRLGLFEAPMVLDAAKAAKLAASTETNSLATEAARQSIVLLKNEDNLLPLKLGTHKNIAVIGPNAAVCRLGNYSGMPQKTVSLFEGIRDYVGNKATVTHAEGCQIASNDTGSSYKNWRYVDEVQYASLEDNQMLIEAAVELAEHSDLVVLALGENVLLSREAWGANHIGDRTTFELTTSQQELAARVLNTGKPVVLVLNNGKPVVLGDDASRIPAILTAHYAGQQTGTALAEILFGETNPSGKLTISWPRTVGHIPSHYSQHGSSLVFDYLDSPQSPQYPFGHGLSYTSFEYTNISISAETIQAGQTVDVTFTLTNTGQREGTEISQLYVSGEEFEIARPALELKGFARTTLRGGESTQITVALQADDLFFHDMQLKRVLPNGKYLVRVGRSSADLSKPLTLGTISSAKNMPVASKTITAAKPIAPPAEAPAKPTLEPVSSRNRKPNVLFIAIDDLRPELGCYGKHVISPNIDKLAASGVQFNRAYCQQAVCGASRLSLMGGLYPTNTREQTFHVNGWRERHPNLLTMNQHFGMHGYQTIGMGKIYHGHSSGPATDLENWDTWIDVSTSEYALQKNKDLVTQALKDKTKGSTHAPPEGPMTELADVPDDTYIDGKRAARAIKVLDQLANDGEKPFFLAVGFTKPHLPFVAPKKYWDLYDRDSFSMPSNSGRPPQWPEDAAFTKANEMQRYVDYVGNGPKDFPQSLNKRLLHGYAAAASFVDANVGRVLDALEEKGLADNTIVVLWGDHGWKLGDHSSWCKHTNFECDTRVPLIVRDPRMNSGQTTDRLVELIDLYPTLCDLTGIETPAHCQGRSFRGLLDDPESGHRYSSYSSYPAWKSLGHSIRFKTFRYTEWFHNDTGKLRARVLTDLRKDPGEVTNCADNPAYAESLAAAKAELHKRIKEANADTVFKTTSASQATPTTIQIETSVSRRRQTIDGFGGSVAFWGTKADDTALKATLDELNANIIRVQGEVTKAGLTDHNVTLLQRGMAVKPSLQVLLTFWQPRSAEHLEPEYWLRAEQIDGTEQYILRDDRMEQWADELISRVQFYRSLGVNVTTVGIQNESNWSHEGTQTCRWEPDRLKTFIEQFIQPRLEANHLTDLLVAAPDLAYIGPDASEFRRFLPALMSPDVDIAAYHMYDS
;
A
#
# COMPACT_ATOMS: atom_id res chain seq x y z
N ILE A 1 6.89 -20.15 -16.35
CA ILE A 1 6.52 -21.54 -15.99
C ILE A 1 7.73 -22.28 -15.43
N ASP A 2 8.83 -22.41 -16.17
CA ASP A 2 10.05 -23.11 -15.71
C ASP A 2 10.63 -22.55 -14.41
N THR A 3 10.57 -21.24 -14.13
CA THR A 3 10.96 -20.70 -12.83
C THR A 3 10.04 -21.19 -11.72
N ALA A 4 8.71 -21.10 -11.90
CA ALA A 4 7.76 -21.63 -10.91
C ALA A 4 7.90 -23.15 -10.74
N VAL A 5 8.11 -23.87 -11.83
CA VAL A 5 8.39 -25.32 -11.83
C VAL A 5 9.73 -25.60 -11.18
N ARG A 6 10.78 -24.81 -11.41
CA ARG A 6 12.09 -24.93 -10.79
C ARG A 6 12.02 -24.63 -9.31
N GLU A 7 11.33 -23.59 -8.86
CA GLU A 7 11.13 -23.34 -7.44
C GLU A 7 10.38 -24.50 -6.78
N MET A 8 9.33 -25.00 -7.43
CA MET A 8 8.61 -26.19 -6.96
C MET A 8 9.47 -27.45 -6.96
N LEU A 9 10.27 -27.68 -8.00
CA LEU A 9 11.16 -28.84 -8.11
C LEU A 9 12.33 -28.72 -7.13
N SER A 10 12.94 -27.54 -6.98
CA SER A 10 13.98 -27.21 -6.00
C SER A 10 13.48 -27.45 -4.59
N LEU A 11 12.23 -27.05 -4.28
CA LEU A 11 11.60 -27.41 -3.01
C LEU A 11 11.46 -28.93 -2.88
N LYS A 12 10.97 -29.64 -3.91
CA LYS A 12 10.83 -31.10 -3.90
C LYS A 12 12.17 -31.84 -3.77
N PHE A 13 13.24 -31.34 -4.39
CA PHE A 13 14.61 -31.84 -4.25
C PHE A 13 15.17 -31.56 -2.87
N ARG A 14 14.98 -30.35 -2.32
CA ARG A 14 15.38 -30.02 -0.94
C ARG A 14 14.65 -30.86 0.11
N LEU A 15 13.41 -31.24 -0.18
CA LEU A 15 12.62 -32.18 0.63
C LEU A 15 13.02 -33.65 0.40
N GLY A 16 13.93 -33.94 -0.54
CA GLY A 16 14.41 -35.28 -0.86
C GLY A 16 13.38 -36.20 -1.53
N LEU A 17 12.32 -35.63 -2.13
CA LEU A 17 11.19 -36.41 -2.66
C LEU A 17 11.53 -37.23 -3.92
N PHE A 18 12.66 -36.92 -4.58
CA PHE A 18 13.14 -37.66 -5.75
C PHE A 18 13.99 -38.87 -5.37
N GLU A 19 14.74 -38.78 -4.27
CA GLU A 19 15.59 -39.85 -3.74
C GLU A 19 14.82 -40.79 -2.80
N ALA A 20 13.88 -40.23 -2.04
CA ALA A 20 13.03 -40.94 -1.09
C ALA A 20 11.57 -40.48 -1.25
N PRO A 21 10.85 -41.00 -2.26
CA PRO A 21 9.44 -40.67 -2.44
C PRO A 21 8.66 -40.99 -1.14
N MET A 22 7.79 -40.08 -0.73
CA MET A 22 7.04 -40.21 0.52
C MET A 22 6.14 -41.45 0.49
N VAL A 23 6.60 -42.52 1.13
CA VAL A 23 5.76 -43.67 1.49
C VAL A 23 5.25 -43.42 2.89
N LEU A 24 3.93 -43.27 3.04
CA LEU A 24 3.31 -43.16 4.35
C LEU A 24 3.46 -44.50 5.08
N ASP A 25 4.30 -44.52 6.12
CA ASP A 25 4.31 -45.60 7.10
C ASP A 25 3.11 -45.41 8.04
N ALA A 26 1.97 -45.97 7.64
CA ALA A 26 0.72 -45.85 8.38
C ALA A 26 0.81 -46.43 9.80
N ALA A 27 1.60 -47.49 10.00
CA ALA A 27 1.78 -48.11 11.32
C ALA A 27 2.59 -47.20 12.25
N LYS A 28 3.68 -46.62 11.74
CA LYS A 28 4.47 -45.63 12.49
C LYS A 28 3.68 -44.36 12.76
N ALA A 29 2.93 -43.85 11.79
CA ALA A 29 2.08 -42.67 11.97
C ALA A 29 1.01 -42.91 13.04
N ALA A 30 0.32 -44.05 12.99
CA ALA A 30 -0.66 -44.43 14.01
C ALA A 30 -0.03 -44.58 15.40
N LYS A 31 1.16 -45.21 15.49
CA LYS A 31 1.90 -45.36 16.74
C LYS A 31 2.33 -44.01 17.33
N LEU A 32 2.78 -43.07 16.49
CA LEU A 32 3.17 -41.72 16.93
C LEU A 32 1.96 -40.92 17.40
N ALA A 33 0.85 -40.95 16.66
CA ALA A 33 -0.40 -40.28 17.03
C ALA A 33 -1.01 -40.82 18.34
N ALA A 34 -0.77 -42.10 18.65
CA ALA A 34 -1.21 -42.74 19.89
C ALA A 34 -0.18 -42.66 21.03
N SER A 35 0.97 -42.01 20.82
CA SER A 35 2.08 -42.07 21.77
C SER A 35 1.83 -41.26 23.04
N THR A 36 2.35 -41.75 24.16
CA THR A 36 2.33 -41.03 25.43
C THR A 36 3.15 -39.73 25.37
N GLU A 37 4.25 -39.70 24.60
CA GLU A 37 5.08 -38.50 24.43
C GLU A 37 4.33 -37.35 23.79
N THR A 38 3.59 -37.60 22.70
CA THR A 38 2.79 -36.54 22.04
C THR A 38 1.69 -36.00 22.95
N ASN A 39 1.01 -36.88 23.69
CA ASN A 39 0.01 -36.48 24.69
C ASN A 39 0.63 -35.68 25.84
N SER A 40 1.81 -36.07 26.31
CA SER A 40 2.52 -35.37 27.39
C SER A 40 2.93 -33.97 26.96
N LEU A 41 3.45 -33.83 25.73
CA LEU A 41 3.79 -32.52 25.16
C LEU A 41 2.54 -31.64 24.99
N ALA A 42 1.43 -32.20 24.49
CA ALA A 42 0.17 -31.46 24.38
C ALA A 42 -0.38 -31.02 25.75
N THR A 43 -0.24 -31.87 26.77
CA THR A 43 -0.62 -31.53 28.15
C THR A 43 0.24 -30.40 28.69
N GLU A 44 1.55 -30.47 28.50
CA GLU A 44 2.47 -29.43 28.95
C GLU A 44 2.23 -28.10 28.23
N ALA A 45 1.99 -28.13 26.92
CA ALA A 45 1.61 -26.93 26.17
C ALA A 45 0.31 -26.31 26.73
N ALA A 46 -0.69 -27.13 27.05
CA ALA A 46 -1.95 -26.66 27.64
C ALA A 46 -1.74 -26.03 29.03
N ARG A 47 -0.94 -26.66 29.91
CA ARG A 47 -0.57 -26.14 31.24
C ARG A 47 0.05 -24.75 31.16
N GLN A 48 0.90 -24.52 30.17
CA GLN A 48 1.61 -23.25 30.00
C GLN A 48 0.80 -22.19 29.23
N SER A 49 -0.29 -22.57 28.56
CA SER A 49 -1.08 -21.68 27.71
C SER A 49 -2.36 -21.16 28.37
N ILE A 50 -2.93 -21.90 29.32
CA ILE A 50 -4.13 -21.45 30.06
C ILE A 50 -3.79 -20.21 30.90
N VAL A 51 -4.59 -19.15 30.74
CA VAL A 51 -4.38 -17.86 31.40
C VAL A 51 -5.40 -17.68 32.51
N LEU A 52 -4.92 -17.40 33.72
CA LEU A 52 -5.78 -16.95 34.83
C LEU A 52 -6.00 -15.44 34.71
N LEU A 53 -7.20 -15.04 34.30
CA LEU A 53 -7.55 -13.63 34.08
C LEU A 53 -7.91 -12.92 35.39
N LYS A 54 -8.61 -13.62 36.27
CA LYS A 54 -9.14 -13.07 37.52
C LYS A 54 -9.16 -14.15 38.60
N ASN A 55 -8.84 -13.78 39.84
CA ASN A 55 -8.88 -14.68 41.00
C ASN A 55 -9.10 -13.90 42.30
N GLU A 56 -10.33 -13.45 42.51
CA GLU A 56 -10.74 -12.75 43.73
C GLU A 56 -10.75 -13.69 44.94
N ASP A 57 -10.41 -13.14 46.10
CA ASP A 57 -10.33 -13.82 47.39
C ASP A 57 -9.48 -15.11 47.42
N ASN A 58 -8.60 -15.28 46.42
CA ASN A 58 -7.83 -16.50 46.19
C ASN A 58 -8.70 -17.75 46.13
N LEU A 59 -9.86 -17.67 45.47
CA LEU A 59 -10.76 -18.82 45.27
C LEU A 59 -10.01 -20.01 44.66
N LEU A 60 -9.15 -19.76 43.66
CA LEU A 60 -8.24 -20.74 43.11
C LEU A 60 -6.84 -20.64 43.77
N PRO A 61 -6.14 -21.77 43.97
CA PRO A 61 -6.56 -23.13 43.61
C PRO A 61 -7.54 -23.76 44.62
N LEU A 62 -8.42 -24.60 44.11
CA LEU A 62 -9.38 -25.38 44.88
C LEU A 62 -8.66 -26.46 45.70
N LYS A 63 -9.09 -26.64 46.95
CA LYS A 63 -8.59 -27.72 47.81
C LYS A 63 -9.34 -29.01 47.52
N LEU A 64 -8.62 -30.00 46.99
CA LEU A 64 -9.17 -31.32 46.65
C LEU A 64 -9.94 -31.95 47.83
N GLY A 65 -11.18 -32.34 47.59
CA GLY A 65 -12.07 -32.95 48.58
C GLY A 65 -12.86 -31.99 49.47
N THR A 66 -12.68 -30.67 49.32
CA THR A 66 -13.47 -29.65 50.04
C THR A 66 -14.90 -29.57 49.51
N HIS A 67 -15.06 -29.56 48.20
CA HIS A 67 -16.35 -29.62 47.52
C HIS A 67 -16.67 -31.08 47.21
N LYS A 68 -17.82 -31.59 47.67
CA LYS A 68 -18.26 -32.97 47.47
C LYS A 68 -19.09 -33.13 46.21
N ASN A 69 -19.82 -32.09 45.80
CA ASN A 69 -20.61 -32.06 44.59
C ASN A 69 -20.12 -30.89 43.71
N ILE A 70 -19.56 -31.20 42.55
CA ILE A 70 -19.03 -30.22 41.59
C ILE A 70 -19.87 -30.29 40.32
N ALA A 71 -20.54 -29.19 39.97
CA ALA A 71 -21.22 -29.05 38.69
C ALA A 71 -20.24 -28.52 37.63
N VAL A 72 -20.18 -29.15 36.47
CA VAL A 72 -19.49 -28.62 35.28
C VAL A 72 -20.55 -28.30 34.24
N ILE A 73 -20.81 -27.01 34.01
CA ILE A 73 -21.98 -26.53 33.29
C ILE A 73 -21.56 -25.75 32.05
N GLY A 74 -22.24 -25.93 30.91
CA GLY A 74 -22.13 -25.03 29.75
C GLY A 74 -21.81 -25.74 28.43
N PRO A 75 -21.96 -25.03 27.28
CA PRO A 75 -21.81 -25.60 25.93
C PRO A 75 -20.43 -26.17 25.64
N ASN A 76 -19.42 -25.79 26.42
CA ASN A 76 -18.04 -26.20 26.25
C ASN A 76 -17.56 -27.19 27.34
N ALA A 77 -18.43 -27.63 28.25
CA ALA A 77 -18.04 -28.47 29.39
C ALA A 77 -17.69 -29.92 29.00
N ALA A 78 -18.60 -30.61 28.30
CA ALA A 78 -18.46 -32.02 27.93
C ALA A 78 -17.83 -32.27 26.54
N VAL A 79 -17.43 -31.22 25.84
CA VAL A 79 -16.81 -31.32 24.51
C VAL A 79 -15.42 -30.67 24.54
N CYS A 80 -14.40 -31.40 24.08
CA CYS A 80 -13.07 -30.82 23.92
C CYS A 80 -13.03 -29.92 22.68
N ARG A 81 -12.99 -28.60 22.88
CA ARG A 81 -12.93 -27.62 21.79
C ARG A 81 -11.48 -27.43 21.33
N LEU A 82 -11.20 -27.76 20.08
CA LEU A 82 -9.86 -27.72 19.48
C LEU A 82 -9.62 -26.45 18.65
N GLY A 83 -10.69 -25.75 18.27
CA GLY A 83 -10.61 -24.55 17.44
C GLY A 83 -10.51 -24.83 15.95
N ASN A 84 -10.35 -23.76 15.16
CA ASN A 84 -10.22 -23.85 13.71
C ASN A 84 -8.93 -24.59 13.32
N TYR A 85 -8.84 -25.06 12.08
CA TYR A 85 -7.65 -25.75 11.53
C TYR A 85 -7.21 -27.01 12.32
N SER A 86 -8.13 -27.61 13.08
CA SER A 86 -7.88 -28.84 13.83
C SER A 86 -8.35 -30.07 13.07
N GLY A 87 -7.55 -31.13 13.09
CA GLY A 87 -7.96 -32.47 12.66
C GLY A 87 -8.84 -33.18 13.69
N MET A 88 -8.92 -34.50 13.61
CA MET A 88 -9.61 -35.35 14.59
C MET A 88 -8.58 -36.20 15.36
N PRO A 89 -8.15 -35.77 16.56
CA PRO A 89 -7.30 -36.58 17.43
C PRO A 89 -7.96 -37.90 17.79
N GLN A 90 -7.17 -38.95 18.03
CA GLN A 90 -7.69 -40.25 18.47
C GLN A 90 -8.34 -40.18 19.86
N LYS A 91 -7.84 -39.30 20.72
CA LYS A 91 -8.36 -39.06 22.06
C LYS A 91 -8.29 -37.57 22.36
N THR A 92 -9.36 -37.06 22.94
CA THR A 92 -9.46 -35.72 23.50
C THR A 92 -9.98 -35.83 24.93
N VAL A 93 -9.68 -34.84 25.77
CA VAL A 93 -10.19 -34.74 27.14
C VAL A 93 -10.96 -33.44 27.28
N SER A 94 -12.29 -33.53 27.45
CA SER A 94 -13.16 -32.39 27.76
C SER A 94 -12.94 -31.87 29.19
N LEU A 95 -13.47 -30.68 29.50
CA LEU A 95 -13.31 -30.09 30.84
C LEU A 95 -13.97 -30.97 31.91
N PHE A 96 -15.18 -31.47 31.62
CA PHE A 96 -15.90 -32.38 32.49
C PHE A 96 -15.11 -33.67 32.76
N GLU A 97 -14.59 -34.31 31.72
CA GLU A 97 -13.80 -35.54 31.86
C GLU A 97 -12.52 -35.30 32.66
N GLY A 98 -11.78 -34.22 32.36
CA GLY A 98 -10.55 -33.88 33.07
C GLY A 98 -10.79 -33.66 34.56
N ILE A 99 -11.82 -32.89 34.93
CA ILE A 99 -12.15 -32.62 36.33
C ILE A 99 -12.60 -33.90 37.04
N ARG A 100 -13.49 -34.69 36.42
CA ARG A 100 -13.96 -35.97 36.97
C ARG A 100 -12.79 -36.93 37.21
N ASP A 101 -11.94 -37.10 36.22
CA ASP A 101 -10.81 -38.04 36.27
C ASP A 101 -9.78 -37.59 37.32
N TYR A 102 -9.57 -36.28 37.46
CA TYR A 102 -8.65 -35.70 38.45
C TYR A 102 -9.13 -35.89 39.90
N VAL A 103 -10.41 -35.61 40.18
CA VAL A 103 -10.93 -35.72 41.56
C VAL A 103 -11.20 -37.17 41.97
N GLY A 104 -11.45 -38.04 41.01
CA GLY A 104 -11.81 -39.44 41.25
C GLY A 104 -12.95 -39.59 42.25
N ASN A 105 -12.80 -40.48 43.23
CA ASN A 105 -13.85 -40.77 44.21
C ASN A 105 -13.95 -39.72 45.35
N LYS A 106 -13.20 -38.61 45.30
CA LYS A 106 -13.18 -37.60 46.38
C LYS A 106 -14.33 -36.60 46.29
N ALA A 107 -14.96 -36.48 45.12
CA ALA A 107 -16.12 -35.65 44.84
C ALA A 107 -16.95 -36.28 43.70
N THR A 108 -18.26 -36.06 43.71
CA THR A 108 -19.14 -36.35 42.57
C THR A 108 -19.08 -35.18 41.62
N VAL A 109 -18.79 -35.45 40.34
CA VAL A 109 -18.78 -34.44 39.27
C VAL A 109 -19.95 -34.70 38.35
N THR A 110 -20.83 -33.71 38.19
CA THR A 110 -22.04 -33.83 37.36
C THR A 110 -22.05 -32.74 36.30
N HIS A 111 -22.55 -33.06 35.12
CA HIS A 111 -22.59 -32.16 33.97
C HIS A 111 -24.01 -31.78 33.59
N ALA A 112 -24.21 -30.52 33.22
CA ALA A 112 -25.38 -30.05 32.48
C ALA A 112 -24.93 -29.17 31.31
N GLU A 113 -25.58 -29.32 30.15
CA GLU A 113 -25.22 -28.55 28.95
C GLU A 113 -25.49 -27.04 29.13
N GLY A 114 -26.55 -26.68 29.87
CA GLY A 114 -26.89 -25.29 30.18
C GLY A 114 -27.47 -24.54 29.00
N CYS A 115 -26.73 -24.42 27.90
CA CYS A 115 -27.24 -23.88 26.64
C CYS A 115 -26.43 -24.37 25.46
N GLN A 116 -27.01 -24.30 24.27
CA GLN A 116 -26.37 -24.48 22.99
C GLN A 116 -26.04 -23.12 22.36
N ILE A 117 -24.89 -23.07 21.68
CA ILE A 117 -24.52 -21.92 20.84
C ILE A 117 -25.31 -21.97 19.52
N ALA A 118 -25.40 -23.15 18.92
CA ALA A 118 -26.10 -23.40 17.68
C ALA A 118 -26.74 -24.80 17.74
N SER A 119 -27.95 -24.94 17.22
CA SER A 119 -28.69 -26.21 17.19
C SER A 119 -28.03 -27.26 16.27
N ASN A 120 -27.20 -26.81 15.33
CA ASN A 120 -26.43 -27.65 14.42
C ASN A 120 -24.94 -27.80 14.82
N ASP A 121 -24.56 -27.51 16.07
CA ASP A 121 -23.25 -27.88 16.60
C ASP A 121 -23.09 -29.41 16.63
N THR A 122 -22.12 -29.92 15.88
CA THR A 122 -21.86 -31.37 15.79
C THR A 122 -21.05 -31.93 16.96
N GLY A 123 -20.62 -31.09 17.90
CA GLY A 123 -19.70 -31.45 18.99
C GLY A 123 -18.26 -31.71 18.50
N SER A 124 -17.96 -31.49 17.21
CA SER A 124 -16.64 -31.71 16.63
C SER A 124 -16.13 -30.43 15.96
N SER A 125 -14.98 -29.94 16.42
CA SER A 125 -14.34 -28.74 15.84
C SER A 125 -14.06 -28.92 14.33
N TYR A 126 -13.57 -30.11 13.92
CA TYR A 126 -13.32 -30.44 12.52
C TYR A 126 -14.60 -30.45 11.67
N LYS A 127 -15.67 -31.12 12.15
CA LYS A 127 -16.91 -31.21 11.38
C LYS A 127 -17.64 -29.88 11.29
N ASN A 128 -17.66 -29.11 12.38
CA ASN A 128 -18.21 -27.74 12.38
C ASN A 128 -17.46 -26.82 11.42
N TRP A 129 -16.14 -26.97 11.32
CA TRP A 129 -15.35 -26.23 10.33
C TRP A 129 -15.69 -26.67 8.90
N ARG A 130 -15.71 -27.98 8.64
CA ARG A 130 -15.68 -28.52 7.28
C ARG A 130 -17.04 -28.69 6.61
N TYR A 131 -18.08 -28.96 7.40
CA TYR A 131 -19.36 -29.48 6.91
C TYR A 131 -20.59 -28.68 7.38
N VAL A 132 -20.45 -27.81 8.37
CA VAL A 132 -21.52 -26.90 8.75
C VAL A 132 -21.30 -25.61 7.98
N ASP A 133 -22.06 -25.37 6.92
CA ASP A 133 -21.93 -24.13 6.16
C ASP A 133 -22.63 -23.00 6.90
N GLU A 134 -23.93 -23.12 7.16
CA GLU A 134 -24.72 -22.09 7.87
C GLU A 134 -24.84 -22.38 9.37
N VAL A 135 -24.63 -21.36 10.20
CA VAL A 135 -24.77 -21.49 11.66
C VAL A 135 -26.23 -21.27 12.04
N GLN A 136 -26.86 -22.28 12.63
CA GLN A 136 -28.23 -22.20 13.13
C GLN A 136 -28.20 -21.82 14.61
N TYR A 137 -28.17 -20.53 14.91
CA TYR A 137 -28.13 -20.04 16.30
C TYR A 137 -29.28 -20.61 17.12
N ALA A 138 -28.97 -21.12 18.30
CA ALA A 138 -30.00 -21.54 19.26
C ALA A 138 -30.47 -20.31 20.03
N SER A 139 -31.78 -20.06 20.03
CA SER A 139 -32.40 -18.93 20.73
C SER A 139 -32.39 -19.13 22.25
N LEU A 140 -32.77 -18.08 23.00
CA LEU A 140 -32.96 -18.22 24.44
C LEU A 140 -34.11 -19.18 24.77
N GLU A 141 -35.19 -19.14 23.97
CA GLU A 141 -36.35 -20.03 24.12
C GLU A 141 -35.97 -21.49 23.92
N ASP A 142 -35.20 -21.79 22.87
CA ASP A 142 -34.68 -23.16 22.62
C ASP A 142 -33.86 -23.70 23.81
N ASN A 143 -33.20 -22.80 24.52
CA ASN A 143 -32.31 -23.13 25.63
C ASN A 143 -32.97 -23.08 27.01
N GLN A 144 -34.21 -22.61 27.13
CA GLN A 144 -34.85 -22.34 28.42
C GLN A 144 -34.81 -23.56 29.35
N MET A 145 -35.19 -24.73 28.85
CA MET A 145 -35.18 -25.97 29.64
C MET A 145 -33.77 -26.44 30.02
N LEU A 146 -32.78 -26.20 29.15
CA LEU A 146 -31.37 -26.54 29.43
C LEU A 146 -30.80 -25.62 30.53
N ILE A 147 -31.17 -24.34 30.50
CA ILE A 147 -30.76 -23.36 31.49
C ILE A 147 -31.39 -23.70 32.84
N GLU A 148 -32.69 -24.02 32.88
CA GLU A 148 -33.39 -24.42 34.11
C GLU A 148 -32.75 -25.66 34.75
N ALA A 149 -32.48 -26.70 33.97
CA ALA A 149 -31.81 -27.91 34.46
C ALA A 149 -30.40 -27.62 34.99
N ALA A 150 -29.65 -26.72 34.35
CA ALA A 150 -28.33 -26.32 34.80
C ALA A 150 -28.38 -25.50 36.10
N VAL A 151 -29.37 -24.62 36.27
CA VAL A 151 -29.59 -23.86 37.50
C VAL A 151 -29.97 -24.79 38.66
N GLU A 152 -30.86 -25.74 38.43
CA GLU A 152 -31.22 -26.76 39.43
C GLU A 152 -29.97 -27.56 39.86
N LEU A 153 -29.12 -27.97 38.91
CA LEU A 153 -27.87 -28.65 39.22
C LEU A 153 -26.91 -27.75 40.04
N ALA A 154 -26.81 -26.47 39.69
CA ALA A 154 -25.98 -25.50 40.42
C ALA A 154 -26.45 -25.35 41.88
N GLU A 155 -27.76 -25.22 42.13
CA GLU A 155 -28.35 -25.11 43.47
C GLU A 155 -28.01 -26.30 44.38
N HIS A 156 -27.91 -27.50 43.79
CA HIS A 156 -27.57 -28.75 44.50
C HIS A 156 -26.07 -29.04 44.58
N SER A 157 -25.22 -28.14 44.07
CA SER A 157 -23.76 -28.33 44.06
C SER A 157 -23.05 -27.46 45.10
N ASP A 158 -21.83 -27.84 45.45
CA ASP A 158 -20.96 -27.09 46.37
C ASP A 158 -20.06 -26.10 45.64
N LEU A 159 -19.86 -26.32 44.33
CA LEU A 159 -19.03 -25.54 43.42
C LEU A 159 -19.56 -25.70 41.99
N VAL A 160 -19.54 -24.61 41.22
CA VAL A 160 -19.83 -24.63 39.79
C VAL A 160 -18.60 -24.26 38.98
N VAL A 161 -18.23 -25.09 38.03
CA VAL A 161 -17.28 -24.76 36.95
C VAL A 161 -18.10 -24.49 35.70
N LEU A 162 -18.21 -23.21 35.34
CA LEU A 162 -19.01 -22.74 34.22
C LEU A 162 -18.14 -22.60 32.98
N ALA A 163 -18.41 -23.41 31.94
CA ALA A 163 -17.63 -23.52 30.70
C ALA A 163 -18.34 -22.83 29.54
N LEU A 164 -17.99 -21.56 29.29
CA LEU A 164 -18.59 -20.70 28.26
C LEU A 164 -17.58 -20.33 27.17
N GLY A 165 -18.01 -19.45 26.26
CA GLY A 165 -17.16 -18.82 25.26
C GLY A 165 -17.65 -19.07 23.85
N GLU A 166 -16.74 -19.47 23.00
CA GLU A 166 -16.95 -19.72 21.58
C GLU A 166 -16.66 -21.18 21.22
N ASN A 167 -17.13 -21.56 20.04
CA ASN A 167 -16.69 -22.74 19.32
C ASN A 167 -16.33 -22.33 17.88
N VAL A 168 -15.99 -23.29 17.03
CA VAL A 168 -15.64 -23.05 15.62
C VAL A 168 -16.76 -22.35 14.83
N LEU A 169 -18.03 -22.50 15.21
CA LEU A 169 -19.14 -21.85 14.50
C LEU A 169 -19.16 -20.33 14.73
N LEU A 170 -18.58 -19.83 15.82
CA LEU A 170 -18.50 -18.40 16.14
C LEU A 170 -17.15 -17.76 15.76
N SER A 171 -16.16 -18.58 15.42
CA SER A 171 -14.80 -18.14 15.09
C SER A 171 -14.17 -19.10 14.07
N ARG A 172 -14.34 -18.79 12.78
CA ARG A 172 -13.80 -19.55 11.64
C ARG A 172 -13.51 -18.64 10.45
N GLU A 173 -12.74 -19.13 9.49
CA GLU A 173 -12.48 -18.40 8.23
C GLU A 173 -13.74 -18.37 7.36
N ALA A 174 -14.05 -17.21 6.80
CA ALA A 174 -15.12 -17.04 5.84
C ALA A 174 -14.59 -17.26 4.41
N TRP A 175 -14.94 -18.39 3.79
CA TRP A 175 -14.45 -18.75 2.44
C TRP A 175 -15.55 -18.81 1.37
N GLY A 176 -16.81 -18.60 1.75
CA GLY A 176 -17.95 -18.58 0.84
C GLY A 176 -19.13 -17.80 1.40
N ALA A 177 -20.08 -17.45 0.53
CA ALA A 177 -21.27 -16.66 0.90
C ALA A 177 -22.13 -17.31 1.99
N ASN A 178 -22.17 -18.64 2.03
CA ASN A 178 -22.91 -19.43 3.02
C ASN A 178 -22.00 -20.03 4.10
N HIS A 179 -20.69 -19.74 4.10
CA HIS A 179 -19.73 -20.18 5.11
C HIS A 179 -18.96 -18.97 5.62
N ILE A 180 -19.62 -18.27 6.55
CA ILE A 180 -19.16 -17.04 7.20
C ILE A 180 -18.64 -17.32 8.60
N GLY A 181 -17.73 -16.49 9.13
CA GLY A 181 -17.16 -16.74 10.47
C GLY A 181 -16.69 -15.51 11.25
N ASP A 182 -16.76 -14.32 10.66
CA ASP A 182 -16.52 -13.06 11.38
C ASP A 182 -17.76 -12.67 12.20
N ARG A 183 -17.55 -12.03 13.36
CA ARG A 183 -18.64 -11.52 14.20
C ARG A 183 -18.49 -10.01 14.39
N THR A 184 -19.61 -9.31 14.37
CA THR A 184 -19.72 -7.88 14.67
C THR A 184 -19.80 -7.57 16.17
N THR A 185 -19.74 -8.61 17.02
CA THR A 185 -19.68 -8.51 18.48
C THR A 185 -18.70 -9.53 19.05
N PHE A 186 -18.14 -9.23 20.21
CA PHE A 186 -17.32 -10.14 21.02
C PHE A 186 -18.08 -10.74 22.20
N GLU A 187 -19.35 -10.40 22.34
CA GLU A 187 -20.16 -10.88 23.45
C GLU A 187 -20.40 -12.39 23.36
N LEU A 188 -20.50 -13.00 24.54
CA LEU A 188 -21.17 -14.28 24.72
C LEU A 188 -22.58 -14.20 24.11
N THR A 189 -23.09 -15.32 23.58
CA THR A 189 -24.48 -15.36 23.09
C THR A 189 -25.47 -15.08 24.23
N THR A 190 -26.65 -14.56 23.92
CA THR A 190 -27.68 -14.22 24.91
C THR A 190 -27.97 -15.37 25.89
N SER A 191 -28.08 -16.60 25.40
CA SER A 191 -28.29 -17.79 26.24
C SER A 191 -27.14 -18.07 27.20
N GLN A 192 -25.89 -17.80 26.79
CA GLN A 192 -24.73 -17.94 27.68
C GLN A 192 -24.68 -16.85 28.74
N GLN A 193 -25.10 -15.62 28.41
CA GLN A 193 -25.20 -14.52 29.36
C GLN A 193 -26.28 -14.80 30.41
N GLU A 194 -27.49 -15.21 29.99
CA GLU A 194 -28.57 -15.61 30.90
C GLU A 194 -28.15 -16.78 31.80
N LEU A 195 -27.53 -17.82 31.22
CA LEU A 195 -27.01 -18.94 31.99
C LEU A 195 -26.01 -18.47 33.07
N ALA A 196 -25.07 -17.59 32.72
CA ALA A 196 -24.10 -17.06 33.67
C ALA A 196 -24.76 -16.27 34.79
N ALA A 197 -25.73 -15.40 34.45
CA ALA A 197 -26.48 -14.61 35.42
C ALA A 197 -27.25 -15.51 36.40
N ARG A 198 -27.98 -16.49 35.87
CA ARG A 198 -28.81 -17.41 36.67
C ARG A 198 -27.97 -18.32 37.56
N VAL A 199 -26.87 -18.87 37.04
CA VAL A 199 -25.93 -19.67 37.84
C VAL A 199 -25.29 -18.83 38.94
N LEU A 200 -24.86 -17.60 38.64
CA LEU A 200 -24.29 -16.70 39.63
C LEU A 200 -25.29 -16.34 40.74
N ASN A 201 -26.57 -16.14 40.38
CA ASN A 201 -27.65 -15.82 41.32
C ASN A 201 -28.00 -16.97 42.30
N THR A 202 -27.52 -18.20 42.07
CA THR A 202 -27.65 -19.28 43.05
C THR A 202 -26.81 -19.06 44.32
N GLY A 203 -25.87 -18.10 44.28
CA GLY A 203 -24.97 -17.78 45.40
C GLY A 203 -23.88 -18.83 45.65
N LYS A 204 -23.73 -19.82 44.77
CA LYS A 204 -22.67 -20.83 44.87
C LYS A 204 -21.33 -20.25 44.41
N PRO A 205 -20.20 -20.77 44.90
CA PRO A 205 -18.90 -20.45 44.32
C PRO A 205 -18.87 -20.86 42.84
N VAL A 206 -18.51 -19.92 41.96
CA VAL A 206 -18.43 -20.15 40.51
C VAL A 206 -17.00 -19.87 40.03
N VAL A 207 -16.47 -20.79 39.21
CA VAL A 207 -15.26 -20.58 38.40
C VAL A 207 -15.66 -20.57 36.94
N LEU A 208 -15.38 -19.48 36.23
CA LEU A 208 -15.62 -19.37 34.78
C LEU A 208 -14.40 -19.87 34.01
N VAL A 209 -14.64 -20.74 33.05
CA VAL A 209 -13.64 -21.23 32.11
C VAL A 209 -14.11 -20.91 30.70
N LEU A 210 -13.27 -20.19 29.95
CA LEU A 210 -13.56 -19.77 28.60
C LEU A 210 -12.80 -20.63 27.59
N ASN A 211 -13.52 -21.18 26.62
CA ASN A 211 -12.92 -21.64 25.37
C ASN A 211 -13.21 -20.62 24.28
N ASN A 212 -12.20 -20.14 23.56
CA ASN A 212 -12.37 -19.05 22.60
C ASN A 212 -11.24 -18.95 21.59
N GLY A 213 -11.56 -18.46 20.39
CA GLY A 213 -10.57 -18.18 19.33
C GLY A 213 -10.06 -16.73 19.37
N LYS A 214 -10.91 -15.80 19.80
CA LYS A 214 -10.66 -14.36 19.89
C LYS A 214 -11.07 -13.82 21.27
N PRO A 215 -10.80 -12.55 21.62
CA PRO A 215 -11.31 -11.96 22.86
C PRO A 215 -12.82 -12.13 23.02
N VAL A 216 -13.27 -12.38 24.25
CA VAL A 216 -14.68 -12.51 24.61
C VAL A 216 -15.06 -11.42 25.60
N VAL A 217 -16.12 -10.68 25.29
CA VAL A 217 -16.75 -9.71 26.19
C VAL A 217 -17.78 -10.46 27.03
N LEU A 218 -17.60 -10.40 28.35
CA LEU A 218 -18.34 -11.24 29.30
C LEU A 218 -19.72 -10.68 29.64
N GLY A 219 -19.94 -9.37 29.50
CA GLY A 219 -21.09 -8.68 30.07
C GLY A 219 -21.00 -8.57 31.60
N ASP A 220 -21.95 -7.85 32.21
CA ASP A 220 -21.89 -7.46 33.61
C ASP A 220 -21.87 -8.67 34.56
N ASP A 221 -22.81 -9.62 34.39
CA ASP A 221 -22.95 -10.74 35.31
C ASP A 221 -21.73 -11.67 35.32
N ALA A 222 -21.30 -12.13 34.15
CA ALA A 222 -20.15 -13.04 34.06
C ALA A 222 -18.83 -12.35 34.48
N SER A 223 -18.73 -11.02 34.37
CA SER A 223 -17.56 -10.27 34.88
C SER A 223 -17.45 -10.26 36.42
N ARG A 224 -18.57 -10.45 37.13
CA ARG A 224 -18.61 -10.56 38.59
C ARG A 224 -18.15 -11.93 39.10
N ILE A 225 -17.99 -12.93 38.24
CA ILE A 225 -17.49 -14.23 38.67
C ILE A 225 -16.07 -14.06 39.26
N PRO A 226 -15.79 -14.60 40.46
CA PRO A 226 -14.57 -14.30 41.20
C PRO A 226 -13.31 -14.89 40.56
N ALA A 227 -13.41 -16.06 39.93
CA ALA A 227 -12.30 -16.72 39.25
C ALA A 227 -12.60 -16.96 37.78
N ILE A 228 -11.73 -16.47 36.90
CA ILE A 228 -11.90 -16.55 35.44
C ILE A 228 -10.61 -17.06 34.80
N LEU A 229 -10.72 -18.18 34.09
CA LEU A 229 -9.66 -18.79 33.29
C LEU A 229 -10.04 -18.70 31.82
N THR A 230 -9.09 -18.38 30.94
CA THR A 230 -9.23 -18.61 29.50
C THR A 230 -8.30 -19.75 29.08
N ALA A 231 -8.90 -20.79 28.53
CA ALA A 231 -8.19 -21.90 27.94
C ALA A 231 -7.93 -21.71 26.44
N HIS A 232 -8.45 -20.63 25.84
CA HIS A 232 -8.48 -20.48 24.39
C HIS A 232 -9.00 -21.79 23.75
N TYR A 233 -8.24 -22.37 22.82
CA TYR A 233 -8.32 -23.77 22.48
C TYR A 233 -6.96 -24.45 22.78
N ALA A 234 -6.76 -24.91 24.02
CA ALA A 234 -5.50 -25.51 24.49
C ALA A 234 -5.25 -26.95 23.98
N GLY A 235 -5.92 -27.37 22.90
CA GLY A 235 -5.71 -28.66 22.24
C GLY A 235 -6.33 -29.86 22.97
N GLN A 236 -5.93 -31.07 22.55
CA GLN A 236 -6.61 -32.32 22.92
C GLN A 236 -6.53 -32.70 24.41
N GLN A 237 -5.67 -32.03 25.18
CA GLN A 237 -5.46 -32.27 26.62
C GLN A 237 -5.94 -31.09 27.49
N THR A 238 -6.78 -30.20 26.93
CA THR A 238 -7.31 -29.02 27.64
C THR A 238 -7.95 -29.40 29.00
N GLY A 239 -8.80 -30.43 29.04
CA GLY A 239 -9.46 -30.84 30.27
C GLY A 239 -8.50 -31.31 31.36
N THR A 240 -7.48 -32.11 30.99
CA THR A 240 -6.44 -32.60 31.92
C THR A 240 -5.69 -31.43 32.55
N ALA A 241 -5.14 -30.54 31.73
CA ALA A 241 -4.36 -29.40 32.20
C ALA A 241 -5.21 -28.41 33.02
N LEU A 242 -6.45 -28.17 32.61
CA LEU A 242 -7.38 -27.32 33.36
C LEU A 242 -7.65 -27.89 34.75
N ALA A 243 -7.91 -29.20 34.88
CA ALA A 243 -8.19 -29.80 36.17
C ALA A 243 -7.00 -29.66 37.13
N GLU A 244 -5.78 -29.92 36.66
CA GLU A 244 -4.57 -29.71 37.45
C GLU A 244 -4.39 -28.25 37.87
N ILE A 245 -4.74 -27.29 37.00
CA ILE A 245 -4.73 -25.86 37.32
C ILE A 245 -5.78 -25.54 38.38
N LEU A 246 -7.02 -26.00 38.20
CA LEU A 246 -8.11 -25.73 39.14
C LEU A 246 -7.78 -26.20 40.55
N PHE A 247 -7.15 -27.36 40.70
CA PHE A 247 -6.75 -27.92 41.99
C PHE A 247 -5.32 -27.58 42.43
N GLY A 248 -4.61 -26.78 41.64
CA GLY A 248 -3.30 -26.22 42.00
C GLY A 248 -2.14 -27.20 42.00
N GLU A 249 -2.26 -28.33 41.29
CA GLU A 249 -1.12 -29.17 40.92
C GLU A 249 -0.23 -28.44 39.91
N THR A 250 -0.85 -27.76 38.95
CA THR A 250 -0.17 -26.84 38.03
C THR A 250 -0.49 -25.41 38.43
N ASN A 251 0.53 -24.57 38.58
CA ASN A 251 0.35 -23.13 38.74
C ASN A 251 0.15 -22.47 37.35
N PRO A 252 -0.95 -21.73 37.10
CA PRO A 252 -1.17 -21.08 35.81
C PRO A 252 -0.08 -20.06 35.53
N SER A 253 0.37 -20.02 34.29
CA SER A 253 1.52 -19.22 33.85
C SER A 253 1.38 -18.67 32.43
N GLY A 254 0.22 -18.90 31.79
CA GLY A 254 -0.09 -18.25 30.51
C GLY A 254 -0.28 -16.74 30.69
N LYS A 255 0.01 -15.98 29.64
CA LYS A 255 -0.24 -14.54 29.55
C LYS A 255 -0.99 -14.25 28.24
N LEU A 256 -1.87 -13.26 28.24
CA LEU A 256 -2.60 -12.84 27.04
C LEU A 256 -1.66 -12.29 25.96
N THR A 257 -1.87 -12.72 24.72
CA THR A 257 -1.13 -12.24 23.53
C THR A 257 -1.87 -11.15 22.76
N ILE A 258 -3.09 -10.80 23.18
CA ILE A 258 -3.90 -9.71 22.66
C ILE A 258 -4.67 -9.06 23.81
N SER A 259 -4.83 -7.74 23.76
CA SER A 259 -5.66 -7.00 24.71
C SER A 259 -7.14 -7.37 24.53
N TRP A 260 -7.85 -7.62 25.63
CA TRP A 260 -9.28 -7.89 25.58
C TRP A 260 -10.05 -6.58 25.76
N PRO A 261 -10.77 -6.12 24.72
CA PRO A 261 -11.59 -4.91 24.84
C PRO A 261 -12.75 -5.13 25.81
N ARG A 262 -13.32 -4.04 26.33
CA ARG A 262 -14.55 -4.08 27.14
C ARG A 262 -15.79 -4.28 26.29
N THR A 263 -15.81 -3.72 25.09
CA THR A 263 -16.88 -3.85 24.08
C THR A 263 -16.28 -3.79 22.68
N VAL A 264 -17.05 -4.12 21.64
CA VAL A 264 -16.59 -3.95 20.24
C VAL A 264 -16.25 -2.48 19.91
N GLY A 265 -16.88 -1.52 20.59
CA GLY A 265 -16.60 -0.08 20.43
C GLY A 265 -15.20 0.35 20.92
N HIS A 266 -14.50 -0.48 21.69
CA HIS A 266 -13.12 -0.21 22.10
C HIS A 266 -12.09 -0.60 21.03
N ILE A 267 -12.50 -1.18 19.90
CA ILE A 267 -11.59 -1.57 18.81
C ILE A 267 -11.22 -0.31 18.00
N PRO A 268 -9.93 -0.08 17.69
CA PRO A 268 -8.78 -0.92 18.03
C PRO A 268 -8.36 -0.78 19.51
N SER A 269 -8.15 -1.91 20.20
CA SER A 269 -7.78 -1.96 21.63
C SER A 269 -6.37 -2.50 21.89
N HIS A 270 -5.52 -2.63 20.88
CA HIS A 270 -4.17 -3.17 21.03
C HIS A 270 -3.29 -2.28 21.93
N TYR A 271 -2.35 -2.87 22.69
CA TYR A 271 -1.53 -2.14 23.66
C TYR A 271 -0.55 -1.13 23.02
N SER A 272 -0.16 -1.37 21.76
CA SER A 272 0.79 -0.55 21.00
C SER A 272 0.14 0.64 20.28
N GLN A 273 -0.90 1.22 20.88
CA GLN A 273 -1.54 2.43 20.36
C GLN A 273 -0.64 3.66 20.56
N HIS A 274 -0.87 4.69 19.76
CA HIS A 274 -0.22 5.99 19.98
C HIS A 274 -0.69 6.60 21.29
N GLY A 275 0.18 7.35 21.97
CA GLY A 275 -0.14 7.97 23.26
C GLY A 275 -1.37 8.89 23.21
N SER A 276 -1.67 9.49 22.05
CA SER A 276 -2.88 10.30 21.85
C SER A 276 -4.19 9.53 21.99
N SER A 277 -4.19 8.23 21.66
CA SER A 277 -5.36 7.37 21.83
C SER A 277 -5.57 6.94 23.30
N LEU A 278 -4.62 7.26 24.18
CA LEU A 278 -4.63 6.90 25.59
C LEU A 278 -4.82 8.13 26.51
N VAL A 279 -5.32 9.24 25.98
CA VAL A 279 -5.50 10.49 26.73
C VAL A 279 -6.88 10.58 27.38
N PHE A 280 -7.92 10.08 26.72
CA PHE A 280 -9.30 10.31 27.11
C PHE A 280 -10.04 8.99 27.27
N ASP A 281 -10.75 8.88 28.39
CA ASP A 281 -11.77 7.85 28.54
C ASP A 281 -12.93 8.09 27.57
N TYR A 282 -13.67 7.02 27.25
CA TYR A 282 -14.97 7.15 26.60
C TYR A 282 -15.98 7.73 27.60
N LEU A 283 -17.05 8.33 27.11
CA LEU A 283 -18.09 8.96 27.96
C LEU A 283 -18.66 7.99 29.00
N ASP A 284 -18.77 6.72 28.64
CA ASP A 284 -19.46 5.65 29.34
C ASP A 284 -18.53 4.46 29.71
N SER A 285 -17.24 4.54 29.39
CA SER A 285 -16.29 3.45 29.68
C SER A 285 -14.85 3.98 29.77
N PRO A 286 -14.01 3.45 30.68
CA PRO A 286 -12.60 3.79 30.66
C PRO A 286 -11.93 3.31 29.37
N GLN A 287 -10.95 4.05 28.87
CA GLN A 287 -10.22 3.69 27.64
C GLN A 287 -9.44 2.37 27.75
N SER A 288 -9.08 1.98 28.98
CA SER A 288 -8.31 0.78 29.26
C SER A 288 -9.03 -0.49 28.80
N PRO A 289 -8.33 -1.48 28.22
CA PRO A 289 -8.92 -2.79 27.96
C PRO A 289 -9.36 -3.45 29.28
N GLN A 290 -10.31 -4.39 29.20
CA GLN A 290 -10.71 -5.20 30.36
C GLN A 290 -9.52 -6.01 30.89
N TYR A 291 -8.75 -6.61 29.97
CA TYR A 291 -7.49 -7.28 30.28
C TYR A 291 -6.41 -6.80 29.30
N PRO A 292 -5.31 -6.20 29.79
CA PRO A 292 -4.27 -5.68 28.94
C PRO A 292 -3.43 -6.79 28.29
N PHE A 293 -2.64 -6.42 27.27
CA PHE A 293 -1.68 -7.36 26.67
C PHE A 293 -0.67 -7.81 27.72
N GLY A 294 -0.30 -9.09 27.68
CA GLY A 294 0.60 -9.70 28.66
C GLY A 294 -0.03 -9.97 30.02
N HIS A 295 -1.34 -9.73 30.21
CA HIS A 295 -2.03 -10.03 31.47
C HIS A 295 -2.16 -11.54 31.71
N GLY A 296 -1.98 -11.96 32.95
CA GLY A 296 -2.16 -13.34 33.39
C GLY A 296 -1.63 -13.52 34.81
N LEU A 297 -2.49 -13.99 35.70
CA LEU A 297 -2.19 -14.17 37.11
C LEU A 297 -1.54 -15.53 37.37
N SER A 298 -0.97 -15.67 38.55
CA SER A 298 -0.42 -16.90 39.11
C SER A 298 -1.02 -17.14 40.49
N TYR A 299 -0.91 -18.36 41.02
CA TYR A 299 -1.21 -18.65 42.43
C TYR A 299 -0.12 -18.19 43.41
N THR A 300 0.91 -17.52 42.90
CA THR A 300 1.95 -16.85 43.67
C THR A 300 2.14 -15.42 43.16
N SER A 301 2.93 -14.63 43.88
CA SER A 301 3.26 -13.26 43.52
C SER A 301 4.74 -13.13 43.18
N PHE A 302 5.06 -12.21 42.27
CA PHE A 302 6.43 -11.92 41.85
C PHE A 302 6.77 -10.45 42.07
N GLU A 303 8.00 -10.15 42.48
CA GLU A 303 8.49 -8.79 42.63
C GLU A 303 9.70 -8.56 41.72
N TYR A 304 9.78 -7.36 41.15
CA TYR A 304 10.87 -6.91 40.29
C TYR A 304 11.68 -5.84 41.02
N THR A 305 12.95 -6.12 41.33
CA THR A 305 13.85 -5.17 41.98
C THR A 305 15.18 -5.05 41.22
N ASN A 306 16.02 -4.09 41.61
CA ASN A 306 17.39 -3.94 41.08
C ASN A 306 17.46 -3.87 39.55
N ILE A 307 16.51 -3.17 38.93
CA ILE A 307 16.42 -3.05 37.48
C ILE A 307 17.51 -2.09 37.00
N SER A 308 18.32 -2.53 36.04
CA SER A 308 19.41 -1.77 35.45
C SER A 308 19.61 -2.09 33.98
N ILE A 309 20.30 -1.20 33.27
CA ILE A 309 20.76 -1.41 31.90
C ILE A 309 22.28 -1.35 31.88
N SER A 310 22.94 -2.19 31.08
CA SER A 310 24.41 -2.26 31.03
C SER A 310 25.07 -1.02 30.39
N ALA A 311 24.31 -0.24 29.60
CA ALA A 311 24.73 1.04 29.06
C ALA A 311 23.52 1.98 28.90
N GLU A 312 23.76 3.28 29.07
CA GLU A 312 22.73 4.34 28.89
C GLU A 312 22.57 4.75 27.42
N THR A 313 23.43 4.27 26.53
CA THR A 313 23.36 4.55 25.09
C THR A 313 23.61 3.31 24.24
N ILE A 314 22.97 3.22 23.08
CA ILE A 314 23.13 2.11 22.14
C ILE A 314 23.31 2.60 20.69
N GLN A 315 24.21 1.95 19.95
CA GLN A 315 24.49 2.18 18.54
C GLN A 315 24.14 0.94 17.70
N ALA A 316 24.00 1.09 16.39
CA ALA A 316 23.73 -0.02 15.47
C ALA A 316 24.74 -1.17 15.66
N GLY A 317 24.23 -2.41 15.72
CA GLY A 317 25.03 -3.61 15.97
C GLY A 317 25.43 -3.86 17.43
N GLN A 318 25.06 -2.97 18.37
CA GLN A 318 25.29 -3.18 19.80
C GLN A 318 24.11 -3.87 20.48
N THR A 319 24.35 -4.34 21.70
CA THR A 319 23.36 -4.93 22.60
C THR A 319 23.50 -4.28 23.96
N VAL A 320 22.36 -3.96 24.58
CA VAL A 320 22.28 -3.52 25.98
C VAL A 320 21.55 -4.58 26.77
N ASP A 321 22.17 -5.02 27.86
CA ASP A 321 21.60 -6.02 28.75
C ASP A 321 20.70 -5.33 29.75
N VAL A 322 19.41 -5.69 29.75
CA VAL A 322 18.44 -5.23 30.74
C VAL A 322 18.38 -6.28 31.84
N THR A 323 18.87 -5.92 33.02
CA THR A 323 19.03 -6.85 34.14
C THR A 323 18.13 -6.47 35.30
N PHE A 324 17.52 -7.45 35.97
CA PHE A 324 16.69 -7.24 37.14
C PHE A 324 16.69 -8.47 38.04
N THR A 325 16.38 -8.29 39.31
CA THR A 325 16.11 -9.39 40.24
C THR A 325 14.61 -9.70 40.19
N LEU A 326 14.27 -10.95 39.89
CA LEU A 326 12.93 -11.48 40.00
C LEU A 326 12.84 -12.33 41.26
N THR A 327 11.92 -11.98 42.16
CA THR A 327 11.68 -12.71 43.41
C THR A 327 10.27 -13.27 43.42
N ASN A 328 10.11 -14.55 43.70
CA ASN A 328 8.80 -15.11 44.03
C ASN A 328 8.50 -14.81 45.50
N THR A 329 7.59 -13.87 45.75
CA THR A 329 7.25 -13.39 47.10
C THR A 329 6.17 -14.21 47.78
N GLY A 330 5.54 -15.14 47.07
CA GLY A 330 4.58 -16.07 47.65
C GLY A 330 5.22 -17.36 48.17
N GLN A 331 4.36 -18.33 48.50
CA GLN A 331 4.77 -19.59 49.15
C GLN A 331 4.80 -20.78 48.18
N ARG A 332 4.29 -20.62 46.96
CA ARG A 332 4.19 -21.69 45.96
C ARG A 332 5.23 -21.47 44.87
N GLU A 333 5.72 -22.57 44.30
CA GLU A 333 6.45 -22.48 43.03
C GLU A 333 5.52 -21.89 41.96
N GLY A 334 6.07 -21.03 41.12
CA GLY A 334 5.35 -20.45 40.00
C GLY A 334 6.29 -20.03 38.88
N THR A 335 5.71 -19.86 37.70
CA THR A 335 6.41 -19.37 36.52
C THR A 335 5.89 -18.00 36.13
N GLU A 336 6.81 -17.03 36.00
CA GLU A 336 6.50 -15.68 35.54
C GLU A 336 7.06 -15.46 34.13
N ILE A 337 6.34 -14.70 33.30
CA ILE A 337 6.83 -14.24 32.00
C ILE A 337 7.11 -12.75 32.14
N SER A 338 8.36 -12.44 32.47
CA SER A 338 8.86 -11.08 32.57
C SER A 338 8.96 -10.46 31.19
N GLN A 339 8.35 -9.30 30.99
CA GLN A 339 8.21 -8.66 29.69
C GLN A 339 9.01 -7.36 29.65
N LEU A 340 9.81 -7.18 28.60
CA LEU A 340 10.61 -6.00 28.33
C LEU A 340 9.91 -5.13 27.28
N TYR A 341 9.59 -3.91 27.67
CA TYR A 341 8.94 -2.93 26.82
C TYR A 341 9.80 -1.69 26.63
N VAL A 342 9.60 -1.01 25.50
CA VAL A 342 10.15 0.32 25.26
C VAL A 342 9.04 1.28 24.83
N SER A 343 9.17 2.55 25.18
CA SER A 343 8.39 3.64 24.59
C SER A 343 9.34 4.67 24.01
N GLY A 344 9.02 5.19 22.83
CA GLY A 344 9.86 6.18 22.16
C GLY A 344 9.48 7.61 22.47
N GLU A 345 10.46 8.43 22.85
CA GLU A 345 10.32 9.87 23.04
C GLU A 345 11.28 10.62 22.11
N GLU A 346 10.92 11.87 21.77
CA GLU A 346 11.78 12.76 20.97
C GLU A 346 12.05 12.27 19.54
N PHE A 347 11.11 11.52 18.94
CA PHE A 347 11.16 11.09 17.54
C PHE A 347 10.25 11.94 16.65
N GLU A 348 10.65 12.13 15.38
CA GLU A 348 9.88 12.91 14.39
C GLU A 348 8.54 12.28 14.02
N ILE A 349 8.39 10.98 14.27
CA ILE A 349 7.18 10.20 13.98
C ILE A 349 6.60 9.74 15.30
N ALA A 350 5.28 9.90 15.43
CA ALA A 350 4.55 9.35 16.54
C ALA A 350 4.88 7.86 16.68
N ARG A 351 5.37 7.46 17.86
CA ARG A 351 5.63 6.05 18.18
C ARG A 351 4.45 5.47 18.94
N PRO A 352 4.28 4.14 18.94
CA PRO A 352 3.46 3.47 19.93
C PRO A 352 3.86 3.91 21.35
N ALA A 353 2.88 4.07 22.23
CA ALA A 353 3.11 4.37 23.64
C ALA A 353 3.90 3.24 24.34
N LEU A 354 3.83 2.02 23.80
CA LEU A 354 4.56 0.87 24.31
C LEU A 354 4.80 -0.16 23.19
N GLU A 355 5.99 -0.75 23.14
CA GLU A 355 6.36 -1.84 22.23
C GLU A 355 7.08 -2.95 23.01
N LEU A 356 6.62 -4.19 22.93
CA LEU A 356 7.34 -5.34 23.49
C LEU A 356 8.61 -5.60 22.66
N LYS A 357 9.77 -5.73 23.32
CA LYS A 357 11.07 -6.02 22.68
C LYS A 357 11.71 -7.32 23.14
N GLY A 358 11.27 -7.89 24.26
CA GLY A 358 11.75 -9.18 24.73
C GLY A 358 10.94 -9.72 25.89
N PHE A 359 11.14 -10.98 26.24
CA PHE A 359 10.55 -11.58 27.43
C PHE A 359 11.39 -12.75 27.93
N ALA A 360 11.25 -13.10 29.20
CA ALA A 360 11.89 -14.25 29.83
C ALA A 360 10.87 -15.03 30.68
N ARG A 361 10.83 -16.34 30.48
CA ARG A 361 9.99 -17.27 31.25
C ARG A 361 10.85 -17.91 32.34
N THR A 362 10.51 -17.67 33.61
CA THR A 362 11.33 -18.11 34.75
C THR A 362 10.45 -18.77 35.80
N THR A 363 10.84 -19.98 36.22
CA THR A 363 10.22 -20.71 37.33
C THR A 363 11.04 -20.51 38.59
N LEU A 364 10.37 -20.17 39.70
CA LEU A 364 10.99 -19.92 40.99
C LEU A 364 10.17 -20.58 42.10
N ARG A 365 10.85 -21.18 43.07
CA ARG A 365 10.24 -21.65 44.32
C ARG A 365 9.80 -20.46 45.19
N GLY A 366 8.90 -20.68 46.14
CA GLY A 366 8.49 -19.63 47.08
C GLY A 366 9.68 -19.06 47.86
N GLY A 367 9.82 -17.73 47.86
CA GLY A 367 10.94 -17.00 48.45
C GLY A 367 12.22 -16.98 47.62
N GLU A 368 12.30 -17.71 46.52
CA GLU A 368 13.49 -17.74 45.66
C GLU A 368 13.62 -16.42 44.89
N SER A 369 14.87 -15.95 44.74
CA SER A 369 15.22 -14.78 43.94
C SER A 369 16.30 -15.15 42.95
N THR A 370 16.16 -14.69 41.71
CA THR A 370 17.20 -14.86 40.68
C THR A 370 17.40 -13.58 39.90
N GLN A 371 18.60 -13.39 39.36
CA GLN A 371 18.88 -12.31 38.43
C GLN A 371 18.53 -12.77 37.01
N ILE A 372 17.73 -11.96 36.31
CA ILE A 372 17.34 -12.18 34.92
C ILE A 372 17.99 -11.10 34.06
N THR A 373 18.50 -11.50 32.91
CA THR A 373 19.01 -10.60 31.88
C THR A 373 18.25 -10.85 30.58
N VAL A 374 17.66 -9.79 30.04
CA VAL A 374 17.05 -9.77 28.70
C VAL A 374 17.89 -8.85 27.81
N ALA A 375 18.47 -9.42 26.76
CA ALA A 375 19.28 -8.67 25.80
C ALA A 375 18.37 -7.82 24.91
N LEU A 376 18.63 -6.51 24.87
CA LEU A 376 17.99 -5.56 23.95
C LEU A 376 19.00 -5.20 22.85
N GLN A 377 18.78 -5.71 21.64
CA GLN A 377 19.64 -5.43 20.51
C GLN A 377 19.24 -4.08 19.90
N ALA A 378 20.21 -3.36 19.34
CA ALA A 378 19.93 -2.11 18.64
C ALA A 378 18.87 -2.31 17.54
N ASP A 379 18.92 -3.45 16.85
CA ASP A 379 17.98 -3.87 15.81
C ASP A 379 16.51 -3.96 16.27
N ASP A 380 16.26 -4.19 17.55
CA ASP A 380 14.92 -4.21 18.15
C ASP A 380 14.33 -2.79 18.26
N LEU A 381 15.19 -1.77 18.27
CA LEU A 381 14.85 -0.35 18.37
C LEU A 381 14.76 0.36 17.01
N PHE A 382 15.02 -0.37 15.91
CA PHE A 382 14.81 0.19 14.58
C PHE A 382 13.31 0.32 14.29
N PHE A 383 12.95 1.42 13.63
CA PHE A 383 11.65 1.54 13.00
C PHE A 383 11.75 2.18 11.63
N HIS A 384 10.65 2.10 10.89
CA HIS A 384 10.52 2.72 9.59
C HIS A 384 10.18 4.20 9.75
N ASP A 385 11.03 5.09 9.25
CA ASP A 385 10.74 6.52 9.23
C ASP A 385 9.59 6.86 8.23
N MET A 386 9.32 8.15 7.97
CA MET A 386 8.23 8.58 7.09
C MET A 386 8.48 8.17 5.63
N GLN A 387 9.72 7.78 5.31
CA GLN A 387 10.16 7.26 4.02
C GLN A 387 10.18 5.73 3.97
N LEU A 388 9.62 5.08 5.00
CA LEU A 388 9.65 3.63 5.19
C LEU A 388 11.06 3.04 5.25
N LYS A 389 12.08 3.84 5.60
CA LYS A 389 13.45 3.35 5.77
C LYS A 389 13.62 2.83 7.19
N ARG A 390 14.12 1.60 7.33
CA ARG A 390 14.44 1.02 8.64
C ARG A 390 15.66 1.75 9.22
N VAL A 391 15.45 2.57 10.25
CA VAL A 391 16.48 3.41 10.89
C VAL A 391 16.56 3.17 12.40
N LEU A 392 17.76 3.33 12.97
CA LEU A 392 17.96 3.58 14.40
C LEU A 392 18.01 5.11 14.58
N PRO A 393 16.88 5.76 14.91
CA PRO A 393 16.84 7.21 15.03
C PRO A 393 17.73 7.68 16.18
N ASN A 394 18.20 8.93 16.12
CA ASN A 394 18.67 9.63 17.32
C ASN A 394 17.44 9.94 18.20
N GLY A 395 17.49 9.58 19.47
CA GLY A 395 16.43 9.94 20.42
C GLY A 395 16.51 9.11 21.69
N LYS A 396 15.39 9.05 22.43
CA LYS A 396 15.34 8.40 23.73
C LYS A 396 14.29 7.32 23.73
N TYR A 397 14.70 6.13 24.17
CA TYR A 397 13.78 5.06 24.55
C TYR A 397 13.68 5.00 26.06
N LEU A 398 12.47 4.83 26.56
CA LEU A 398 12.20 4.51 27.95
C LEU A 398 11.97 3.01 28.08
N VAL A 399 12.96 2.34 28.66
CA VAL A 399 12.99 0.89 28.87
C VAL A 399 12.27 0.56 30.18
N ARG A 400 11.33 -0.39 30.13
CA ARG A 400 10.57 -0.86 31.29
C ARG A 400 10.49 -2.38 31.27
N VAL A 401 10.62 -2.98 32.45
CA VAL A 401 10.31 -4.39 32.67
C VAL A 401 9.04 -4.48 33.50
N GLY A 402 8.19 -5.46 33.22
CA GLY A 402 6.98 -5.70 33.99
C GLY A 402 6.34 -7.04 33.72
N ARG A 403 5.17 -7.24 34.32
CA ARG A 403 4.39 -8.49 34.22
C ARG A 403 3.31 -8.44 33.14
N SER A 404 2.96 -7.24 32.67
CA SER A 404 2.03 -6.98 31.58
C SER A 404 2.28 -5.58 31.00
N SER A 405 1.61 -5.23 29.90
CA SER A 405 1.65 -3.87 29.34
C SER A 405 1.06 -2.78 30.24
N ALA A 406 0.37 -3.14 31.33
CA ALA A 406 -0.22 -2.19 32.29
C ALA A 406 0.50 -2.15 33.65
N ASP A 407 1.37 -3.11 33.93
CA ASP A 407 2.11 -3.20 35.20
C ASP A 407 3.61 -3.28 34.90
N LEU A 408 4.23 -2.10 34.94
CA LEU A 408 5.58 -1.82 34.50
C LEU A 408 6.36 -1.10 35.59
N SER A 409 7.66 -1.40 35.65
CA SER A 409 8.62 -0.64 36.45
C SER A 409 8.74 0.82 36.02
N LYS A 410 9.39 1.61 36.88
CA LYS A 410 9.82 2.96 36.51
C LYS A 410 10.74 2.90 35.28
N PRO A 411 10.59 3.84 34.33
CA PRO A 411 11.40 3.84 33.11
C PRO A 411 12.88 4.08 33.40
N LEU A 412 13.73 3.32 32.71
CA LEU A 412 15.16 3.61 32.54
C LEU A 412 15.38 4.22 31.16
N THR A 413 16.18 5.27 31.05
CA THR A 413 16.43 5.94 29.78
C THR A 413 17.58 5.28 29.02
N LEU A 414 17.34 4.97 27.75
CA LEU A 414 18.33 4.49 26.80
C LEU A 414 18.37 5.44 25.60
N GLY A 415 19.47 6.18 25.44
CA GLY A 415 19.70 7.03 24.29
C GLY A 415 20.15 6.23 23.08
N THR A 416 19.63 6.53 21.90
CA THR A 416 20.15 5.97 20.66
C THR A 416 21.12 6.96 20.04
N ILE A 417 22.34 6.49 19.78
CA ILE A 417 23.37 7.28 19.08
C ILE A 417 23.39 6.80 17.62
N SER A 418 22.73 7.56 16.76
CA SER A 418 22.92 7.49 15.33
C SER A 418 24.34 7.94 15.02
N SER A 419 25.01 7.20 14.15
CA SER A 419 26.32 7.55 13.61
C SER A 419 26.30 8.75 12.65
N ALA A 420 25.22 9.56 12.65
CA ALA A 420 25.06 10.75 11.80
C ALA A 420 24.74 12.01 12.63
N LYS A 421 25.47 13.10 12.34
CA LYS A 421 25.48 14.40 13.02
C LYS A 421 24.10 15.10 13.04
N ASN A 422 23.75 15.64 14.21
CA ASN A 422 22.54 16.40 14.61
C ASN A 422 22.21 17.68 13.80
N MET A 423 20.94 18.13 13.89
CA MET A 423 20.54 19.46 14.40
C MET A 423 19.03 19.56 14.76
N PRO A 424 18.60 20.47 15.66
CA PRO A 424 17.45 20.28 16.58
C PRO A 424 16.16 21.06 16.28
N VAL A 425 15.08 20.58 16.93
CA VAL A 425 13.69 21.05 16.94
C VAL A 425 13.48 22.33 17.76
N ALA A 426 12.65 23.26 17.28
CA ALA A 426 12.02 24.30 18.11
C ALA A 426 10.52 24.43 17.77
N SER A 427 9.67 24.30 18.80
CA SER A 427 8.22 24.44 18.72
C SER A 427 7.75 25.89 18.94
N LYS A 428 6.61 26.27 18.35
CA LYS A 428 5.68 27.27 18.92
C LYS A 428 4.29 27.23 18.27
N THR A 429 3.26 27.38 19.11
CA THR A 429 1.83 27.21 18.82
C THR A 429 1.09 28.55 18.60
N ILE A 430 0.35 28.60 17.48
CA ILE A 430 -0.96 29.21 17.11
C ILE A 430 -1.46 30.54 17.75
N THR A 431 -2.00 31.43 16.90
CA THR A 431 -3.33 32.06 17.13
C THR A 431 -4.00 32.48 15.82
N ALA A 432 -5.27 32.09 15.64
CA ALA A 432 -6.13 32.49 14.52
C ALA A 432 -7.10 33.60 14.94
N ALA A 433 -7.32 34.61 14.08
CA ALA A 433 -8.50 35.48 14.16
C ALA A 433 -8.91 36.06 12.78
N LYS A 434 -10.10 35.59 12.35
CA LYS A 434 -11.15 36.06 11.43
C LYS A 434 -10.88 36.69 10.03
N PRO A 435 -11.73 36.34 9.03
CA PRO A 435 -11.74 36.89 7.67
C PRO A 435 -12.59 38.16 7.53
N ILE A 436 -12.18 39.09 6.66
CA ILE A 436 -13.03 40.14 6.06
C ILE A 436 -12.81 40.15 4.54
N ALA A 437 -13.91 40.32 3.80
CA ALA A 437 -14.18 40.13 2.38
C ALA A 437 -13.27 40.87 1.35
N PRO A 438 -13.25 40.44 0.07
CA PRO A 438 -12.58 41.13 -1.06
C PRO A 438 -13.52 42.21 -1.66
N PRO A 439 -13.11 43.11 -2.61
CA PRO A 439 -11.87 43.15 -3.41
C PRO A 439 -11.25 44.57 -3.65
N ALA A 440 -10.13 44.56 -4.39
CA ALA A 440 -9.65 45.56 -5.37
C ALA A 440 -8.41 46.42 -5.05
N GLU A 441 -7.54 46.46 -6.08
CA GLU A 441 -6.39 47.32 -6.39
C GLU A 441 -5.02 47.06 -5.71
N ALA A 442 -4.05 46.67 -6.54
CA ALA A 442 -2.62 46.92 -6.37
C ALA A 442 -2.35 48.44 -6.44
N PRO A 443 -1.26 49.04 -5.90
CA PRO A 443 0.08 48.46 -5.73
C PRO A 443 0.88 48.92 -4.47
N ALA A 444 2.05 48.29 -4.23
CA ALA A 444 3.36 48.91 -3.95
C ALA A 444 4.26 47.99 -3.11
N LYS A 445 5.48 47.73 -3.63
CA LYS A 445 6.57 47.05 -2.92
C LYS A 445 7.02 47.84 -1.68
N PRO A 446 7.27 47.18 -0.53
CA PRO A 446 8.26 47.64 0.43
C PRO A 446 9.60 46.93 0.22
N THR A 447 10.63 47.75 0.23
CA THR A 447 12.05 47.47 0.04
C THR A 447 12.70 46.65 1.15
N LEU A 448 13.77 45.97 0.72
CA LEU A 448 14.65 45.02 1.39
C LEU A 448 15.43 45.58 2.59
N GLU A 449 15.90 44.69 3.48
CA GLU A 449 17.32 44.41 3.83
C GLU A 449 17.44 43.37 4.99
N PRO A 450 18.52 42.57 5.18
CA PRO A 450 19.29 41.76 4.21
C PRO A 450 19.66 40.29 4.66
N VAL A 451 19.62 39.35 3.69
CA VAL A 451 20.50 38.17 3.32
C VAL A 451 20.72 37.01 4.34
N SER A 452 20.46 35.71 4.04
CA SER A 452 20.94 34.94 2.88
C SER A 452 20.09 33.73 2.38
N SER A 453 20.17 33.52 1.05
CA SER A 453 19.87 32.34 0.19
C SER A 453 18.49 32.03 -0.42
N ARG A 454 17.34 32.54 0.03
CA ARG A 454 16.01 32.08 -0.49
C ARG A 454 15.53 32.59 -1.87
N ASN A 455 16.35 33.27 -2.68
CA ASN A 455 15.88 33.91 -3.93
C ASN A 455 16.64 33.52 -5.22
N ARG A 456 17.43 32.44 -5.23
CA ARG A 456 18.12 31.97 -6.44
C ARG A 456 17.29 30.92 -7.18
N LYS A 457 17.16 31.04 -8.51
CA LYS A 457 16.59 29.98 -9.36
C LYS A 457 17.47 28.72 -9.24
N PRO A 458 16.88 27.51 -9.20
CA PRO A 458 17.64 26.27 -9.09
C PRO A 458 18.41 26.01 -10.39
N ASN A 459 19.62 25.50 -10.27
CA ASN A 459 20.40 24.95 -11.38
C ASN A 459 19.89 23.56 -11.75
N VAL A 460 20.25 23.08 -12.94
CA VAL A 460 19.95 21.73 -13.42
C VAL A 460 21.23 21.04 -13.88
N LEU A 461 21.53 19.88 -13.30
CA LEU A 461 22.50 18.90 -13.81
C LEU A 461 21.73 17.73 -14.42
N PHE A 462 21.82 17.59 -15.74
CA PHE A 462 21.07 16.63 -16.53
C PHE A 462 22.01 15.55 -17.08
N ILE A 463 22.02 14.37 -16.45
CA ILE A 463 22.90 13.25 -16.77
C ILE A 463 22.15 12.23 -17.62
N ALA A 464 22.59 12.05 -18.86
CA ALA A 464 22.05 11.04 -19.78
C ALA A 464 23.05 9.89 -19.94
N ILE A 465 22.58 8.65 -19.82
CA ILE A 465 23.43 7.46 -19.98
C ILE A 465 22.87 6.56 -21.08
N ASP A 466 23.70 6.26 -22.07
CA ASP A 466 23.32 5.51 -23.27
C ASP A 466 23.24 4.00 -23.02
N ASP A 467 22.16 3.35 -23.50
CA ASP A 467 21.94 1.89 -23.40
C ASP A 467 21.80 1.35 -21.95
N LEU A 468 21.57 2.23 -20.96
CA LEU A 468 21.52 1.87 -19.55
C LEU A 468 20.19 1.24 -19.15
N ARG A 469 20.26 0.05 -18.55
CA ARG A 469 19.11 -0.66 -17.97
C ARG A 469 19.00 -0.48 -16.46
N PRO A 470 17.83 -0.78 -15.87
CA PRO A 470 17.65 -0.98 -14.42
C PRO A 470 18.38 -2.25 -13.90
N GLU A 471 19.65 -2.43 -14.27
CA GLU A 471 20.56 -3.51 -13.83
C GLU A 471 21.47 -3.07 -12.68
N LEU A 472 21.30 -1.84 -12.18
CA LEU A 472 22.06 -1.22 -11.10
C LEU A 472 21.68 -1.76 -9.72
N GLY A 473 22.56 -1.58 -8.73
CA GLY A 473 22.37 -2.02 -7.34
C GLY A 473 21.10 -1.48 -6.69
N CYS A 474 20.78 -0.21 -6.91
CA CYS A 474 19.55 0.44 -6.43
C CYS A 474 18.24 -0.14 -7.00
N TYR A 475 18.30 -0.91 -8.09
CA TYR A 475 17.17 -1.69 -8.63
C TYR A 475 17.20 -3.17 -8.19
N GLY A 476 18.06 -3.53 -7.22
CA GLY A 476 18.18 -4.89 -6.69
C GLY A 476 18.89 -5.86 -7.63
N LYS A 477 19.80 -5.36 -8.46
CA LYS A 477 20.51 -6.13 -9.50
C LYS A 477 22.01 -6.20 -9.23
N HIS A 478 22.71 -6.95 -10.07
CA HIS A 478 24.08 -7.42 -9.80
C HIS A 478 25.18 -6.46 -10.26
N VAL A 479 24.86 -5.39 -11.02
CA VAL A 479 25.86 -4.38 -11.36
C VAL A 479 26.21 -3.58 -10.10
N ILE A 480 27.50 -3.51 -9.80
CA ILE A 480 28.05 -2.72 -8.70
C ILE A 480 28.06 -1.24 -9.13
N SER A 481 27.18 -0.43 -8.54
CA SER A 481 26.95 0.97 -8.90
C SER A 481 26.80 1.90 -7.68
N PRO A 482 27.78 1.94 -6.76
CA PRO A 482 27.64 2.63 -5.47
C PRO A 482 27.35 4.14 -5.59
N ASN A 483 27.76 4.80 -6.67
CA ASN A 483 27.59 6.24 -6.82
C ASN A 483 26.19 6.61 -7.29
N ILE A 484 25.63 5.86 -8.25
CA ILE A 484 24.25 5.99 -8.68
C ILE A 484 23.32 5.51 -7.55
N ASP A 485 23.72 4.49 -6.78
CA ASP A 485 22.98 4.05 -5.60
C ASP A 485 22.94 5.15 -4.52
N LYS A 486 24.04 5.89 -4.32
CA LYS A 486 24.09 7.11 -3.48
C LYS A 486 23.16 8.20 -4.02
N LEU A 487 23.12 8.41 -5.33
CA LEU A 487 22.19 9.37 -5.95
C LEU A 487 20.73 8.96 -5.74
N ALA A 488 20.39 7.68 -5.93
CA ALA A 488 19.06 7.15 -5.64
C ALA A 488 18.67 7.35 -4.17
N ALA A 489 19.58 7.05 -3.24
CA ALA A 489 19.36 7.23 -1.81
C ALA A 489 19.22 8.70 -1.37
N SER A 490 19.63 9.66 -2.22
CA SER A 490 19.52 11.10 -1.96
C SER A 490 18.48 11.82 -2.82
N GLY A 491 17.79 11.09 -3.72
CA GLY A 491 16.72 11.61 -4.57
C GLY A 491 15.49 10.71 -4.56
N VAL A 492 14.72 10.76 -5.64
CA VAL A 492 13.56 9.90 -5.89
C VAL A 492 13.89 8.94 -7.04
N GLN A 493 13.86 7.65 -6.75
CA GLN A 493 14.04 6.58 -7.74
C GLN A 493 12.69 6.17 -8.33
N PHE A 494 12.61 6.15 -9.66
CA PHE A 494 11.42 5.71 -10.38
C PHE A 494 11.62 4.26 -10.86
N ASN A 495 10.92 3.32 -10.24
CA ASN A 495 11.03 1.91 -10.59
C ASN A 495 10.39 1.61 -11.95
N ARG A 496 9.47 2.46 -12.42
CA ARG A 496 8.63 2.24 -13.60
C ARG A 496 8.65 3.43 -14.55
N ALA A 497 9.86 3.81 -14.95
CA ALA A 497 10.12 4.80 -16.00
C ALA A 497 10.32 4.16 -17.37
N TYR A 498 9.72 4.75 -18.40
CA TYR A 498 9.72 4.18 -19.75
C TYR A 498 10.08 5.21 -20.83
N CYS A 499 10.91 4.79 -21.79
CA CYS A 499 11.16 5.55 -23.00
C CYS A 499 10.08 5.33 -24.05
N GLN A 500 9.85 6.33 -24.90
CA GLN A 500 8.82 6.28 -25.94
C GLN A 500 9.20 5.35 -27.09
N GLN A 501 10.50 5.10 -27.30
CA GLN A 501 11.01 4.19 -28.31
C GLN A 501 12.46 3.77 -28.00
N ALA A 502 12.76 2.47 -28.09
CA ALA A 502 14.10 1.92 -27.83
C ALA A 502 15.09 2.11 -29.00
N VAL A 503 15.26 3.36 -29.44
CA VAL A 503 16.25 3.83 -30.42
C VAL A 503 16.82 5.16 -29.90
N CYS A 504 18.15 5.28 -29.73
CA CYS A 504 18.79 6.43 -29.07
C CYS A 504 18.27 7.77 -29.59
N GLY A 505 18.27 7.96 -30.92
CA GLY A 505 17.84 9.20 -31.55
C GLY A 505 16.38 9.55 -31.32
N ALA A 506 15.49 8.58 -31.49
CA ALA A 506 14.05 8.76 -31.29
C ALA A 506 13.72 9.05 -29.82
N SER A 507 14.31 8.28 -28.88
CA SER A 507 14.11 8.46 -27.44
C SER A 507 14.57 9.85 -26.97
N ARG A 508 15.80 10.22 -27.32
CA ARG A 508 16.41 11.48 -26.91
C ARG A 508 15.71 12.69 -27.51
N LEU A 509 15.35 12.64 -28.79
CA LEU A 509 14.58 13.73 -29.41
C LEU A 509 13.17 13.81 -28.82
N SER A 510 12.54 12.67 -28.51
CA SER A 510 11.22 12.66 -27.89
C SER A 510 11.23 13.35 -26.53
N LEU A 511 12.21 13.05 -25.68
CA LEU A 511 12.41 13.73 -24.40
C LEU A 511 12.74 15.22 -24.60
N MET A 512 13.81 15.52 -25.34
CA MET A 512 14.33 16.88 -25.47
C MET A 512 13.35 17.80 -26.20
N GLY A 513 12.53 17.28 -27.12
CA GLY A 513 11.53 18.02 -27.87
C GLY A 513 10.11 17.91 -27.31
N GLY A 514 9.87 17.09 -26.28
CA GLY A 514 8.55 16.93 -25.67
C GLY A 514 7.47 16.35 -26.58
N LEU A 515 7.84 15.62 -27.65
CA LEU A 515 6.91 15.03 -28.61
C LEU A 515 7.09 13.52 -28.75
N TYR A 516 6.02 12.76 -28.95
CA TYR A 516 6.12 11.32 -29.22
C TYR A 516 6.82 11.04 -30.57
N PRO A 517 7.56 9.92 -30.72
CA PRO A 517 8.27 9.58 -31.96
C PRO A 517 7.38 9.51 -33.21
N THR A 518 6.08 9.21 -33.03
CA THR A 518 5.11 9.23 -34.13
C THR A 518 4.85 10.64 -34.66
N ASN A 519 4.93 11.66 -33.80
CA ASN A 519 4.73 13.06 -34.17
C ASN A 519 6.04 13.74 -34.59
N THR A 520 7.17 13.43 -33.94
CA THR A 520 8.49 13.88 -34.43
C THR A 520 8.81 13.29 -35.80
N ARG A 521 8.15 12.18 -36.19
CA ARG A 521 8.47 11.39 -37.39
C ARG A 521 9.91 10.88 -37.40
N GLU A 522 10.59 10.92 -36.26
CA GLU A 522 11.94 10.36 -36.09
C GLU A 522 11.81 9.02 -35.37
N GLN A 523 11.57 7.98 -36.16
CA GLN A 523 11.39 6.60 -35.67
C GLN A 523 12.55 5.69 -36.07
N THR A 524 13.62 6.22 -36.66
CA THR A 524 14.76 5.42 -37.14
C THR A 524 16.09 5.99 -36.63
N PHE A 525 17.19 5.36 -37.03
CA PHE A 525 18.57 5.75 -36.68
C PHE A 525 18.98 7.12 -37.23
N HIS A 526 18.26 7.66 -38.21
CA HIS A 526 18.68 8.86 -38.93
C HIS A 526 18.16 10.12 -38.25
N VAL A 527 18.94 10.55 -37.24
CA VAL A 527 18.97 11.86 -36.58
C VAL A 527 18.83 13.11 -37.43
N ASN A 528 19.30 12.99 -38.66
CA ASN A 528 19.75 14.15 -39.42
C ASN A 528 18.55 14.81 -40.11
N GLY A 529 18.41 16.12 -39.93
CA GLY A 529 17.34 16.90 -40.54
C GLY A 529 16.05 16.98 -39.71
N TRP A 530 16.04 16.47 -38.47
CA TRP A 530 14.86 16.62 -37.60
C TRP A 530 14.48 18.11 -37.41
N ARG A 531 15.49 18.99 -37.31
CA ARG A 531 15.33 20.44 -37.18
C ARG A 531 14.78 21.09 -38.46
N GLU A 532 15.04 20.52 -39.64
CA GLU A 532 14.42 20.96 -40.90
C GLU A 532 12.94 20.54 -40.98
N ARG A 533 12.63 19.33 -40.49
CA ARG A 533 11.26 18.83 -40.35
C ARG A 533 10.45 19.62 -39.31
N HIS A 534 11.10 20.09 -38.24
CA HIS A 534 10.48 20.78 -37.12
C HIS A 534 11.24 22.07 -36.74
N PRO A 535 11.24 23.10 -37.60
CA PRO A 535 12.06 24.30 -37.41
C PRO A 535 11.70 25.08 -36.14
N ASN A 536 10.42 25.03 -35.74
CA ASN A 536 9.88 25.80 -34.62
C ASN A 536 9.75 24.98 -33.32
N LEU A 537 10.26 23.74 -33.27
CA LEU A 537 10.17 22.91 -32.08
C LEU A 537 11.11 23.45 -30.99
N LEU A 538 10.57 23.91 -29.87
CA LEU A 538 11.39 24.42 -28.76
C LEU A 538 11.93 23.24 -27.94
N THR A 539 13.22 22.95 -28.12
CA THR A 539 13.91 21.93 -27.32
C THR A 539 14.14 22.42 -25.90
N MET A 540 14.26 21.48 -24.96
CA MET A 540 14.43 21.79 -23.54
C MET A 540 15.63 22.70 -23.27
N ASN A 541 16.78 22.45 -23.91
CA ASN A 541 17.94 23.35 -23.81
C ASN A 541 17.62 24.75 -24.36
N GLN A 542 16.99 24.85 -25.54
CA GLN A 542 16.61 26.13 -26.13
C GLN A 542 15.70 26.93 -25.19
N HIS A 543 14.68 26.26 -24.66
CA HIS A 543 13.69 26.86 -23.77
C HIS A 543 14.29 27.34 -22.46
N PHE A 544 15.14 26.54 -21.83
CA PHE A 544 15.87 26.96 -20.63
C PHE A 544 16.78 28.18 -20.90
N GLY A 545 17.48 28.20 -22.04
CA GLY A 545 18.31 29.33 -22.46
C GLY A 545 17.49 30.62 -22.63
N MET A 546 16.33 30.53 -23.29
CA MET A 546 15.39 31.64 -23.43
C MET A 546 14.87 32.18 -22.09
N HIS A 547 14.83 31.34 -21.05
CA HIS A 547 14.39 31.70 -19.69
C HIS A 547 15.54 32.06 -18.73
N GLY A 548 16.71 32.37 -19.29
CA GLY A 548 17.84 32.96 -18.56
C GLY A 548 18.78 31.96 -17.92
N TYR A 549 18.71 30.68 -18.29
CA TYR A 549 19.73 29.69 -17.90
C TYR A 549 20.96 29.79 -18.79
N GLN A 550 22.14 29.49 -18.25
CA GLN A 550 23.32 29.19 -19.04
C GLN A 550 23.28 27.72 -19.46
N THR A 551 23.11 27.45 -20.76
CA THR A 551 22.91 26.08 -21.26
C THR A 551 24.21 25.50 -21.79
N ILE A 552 24.69 24.43 -21.15
CA ILE A 552 25.97 23.79 -21.47
C ILE A 552 25.74 22.31 -21.75
N GLY A 553 26.12 21.85 -22.93
CA GLY A 553 25.92 20.47 -23.36
C GLY A 553 27.24 19.78 -23.70
N MET A 554 27.36 18.49 -23.37
CA MET A 554 28.44 17.63 -23.86
C MET A 554 28.03 16.17 -24.01
N GLY A 555 28.65 15.49 -24.96
CA GLY A 555 28.51 14.04 -25.13
C GLY A 555 27.16 13.60 -25.71
N LYS A 556 26.70 12.41 -25.31
CA LYS A 556 25.46 11.82 -25.84
C LYS A 556 24.24 12.38 -25.12
N ILE A 557 23.81 13.59 -25.49
CA ILE A 557 22.50 14.16 -25.10
C ILE A 557 21.48 13.89 -26.21
N TYR A 558 21.83 14.27 -27.44
CA TYR A 558 21.19 13.83 -28.68
C TYR A 558 21.97 12.64 -29.29
N HIS A 559 21.61 12.25 -30.52
CA HIS A 559 22.36 11.24 -31.25
C HIS A 559 23.63 11.82 -31.89
N GLY A 560 24.79 11.34 -31.43
CA GLY A 560 26.11 11.77 -31.93
C GLY A 560 27.12 11.97 -30.80
N HIS A 561 28.41 11.87 -31.11
CA HIS A 561 29.51 12.05 -30.15
C HIS A 561 30.22 13.41 -30.25
N SER A 562 29.91 14.18 -31.29
CA SER A 562 30.54 15.43 -31.68
C SER A 562 29.49 16.39 -32.24
N SER A 563 29.86 17.65 -32.41
CA SER A 563 29.10 18.75 -33.03
C SER A 563 28.54 18.43 -34.42
N GLY A 564 27.48 17.62 -34.49
CA GLY A 564 26.76 17.23 -35.69
C GLY A 564 25.35 17.84 -35.74
N PRO A 565 24.69 17.87 -36.90
CA PRO A 565 23.40 18.53 -37.09
C PRO A 565 22.26 17.98 -36.20
N ALA A 566 22.41 16.78 -35.65
CA ALA A 566 21.44 16.20 -34.70
C ALA A 566 21.56 16.73 -33.26
N THR A 567 22.63 17.46 -32.91
CA THR A 567 22.94 17.92 -31.53
C THR A 567 22.38 19.30 -31.16
N ASP A 568 21.67 19.93 -32.09
CA ASP A 568 20.98 21.21 -31.86
C ASP A 568 21.89 22.37 -31.42
N LEU A 569 23.07 22.45 -32.03
CA LEU A 569 24.19 23.32 -31.59
C LEU A 569 23.83 24.79 -31.46
N GLU A 570 22.96 25.32 -32.32
CA GLU A 570 22.57 26.73 -32.32
C GLU A 570 21.77 27.13 -31.07
N ASN A 571 21.25 26.15 -30.33
CA ASN A 571 20.40 26.36 -29.16
C ASN A 571 21.10 25.99 -27.84
N TRP A 572 22.42 25.86 -27.84
CA TRP A 572 23.26 25.79 -26.65
C TRP A 572 24.08 27.07 -26.52
N ASP A 573 24.15 27.65 -25.31
CA ASP A 573 25.11 28.74 -25.05
C ASP A 573 26.54 28.22 -25.20
N THR A 574 26.79 26.96 -24.84
CA THR A 574 28.08 26.29 -25.02
C THR A 574 27.90 24.80 -25.28
N TRP A 575 28.45 24.31 -26.39
CA TRP A 575 28.63 22.89 -26.64
C TRP A 575 30.10 22.51 -26.50
N ILE A 576 30.39 21.45 -25.74
CA ILE A 576 31.77 21.01 -25.49
C ILE A 576 32.02 19.67 -26.18
N ASP A 577 32.84 19.72 -27.21
CA ASP A 577 33.32 18.50 -27.88
C ASP A 577 34.44 17.84 -27.08
N VAL A 578 34.23 16.57 -26.77
CA VAL A 578 35.24 15.69 -26.17
C VAL A 578 35.41 14.50 -27.10
N SER A 579 36.61 14.31 -27.63
CA SER A 579 36.94 13.20 -28.50
C SER A 579 38.14 12.41 -27.97
N THR A 580 38.10 11.10 -28.19
CA THR A 580 39.21 10.18 -27.90
C THR A 580 39.02 8.94 -28.75
N SER A 581 40.07 8.12 -28.87
CA SER A 581 39.94 6.80 -29.48
C SER A 581 39.04 5.91 -28.61
N GLU A 582 38.19 5.10 -29.23
CA GLU A 582 37.32 4.14 -28.54
C GLU A 582 38.13 3.10 -27.76
N TYR A 583 39.34 2.77 -28.22
CA TYR A 583 40.22 1.77 -27.62
C TYR A 583 41.49 2.41 -27.05
N ALA A 584 41.98 1.88 -25.92
CA ALA A 584 43.23 2.25 -25.31
C ALA A 584 44.41 1.41 -25.85
N LEU A 585 44.21 0.09 -26.06
CA LEU A 585 45.28 -0.83 -26.45
C LEU A 585 45.66 -0.64 -27.92
N GLN A 586 46.96 -0.51 -28.19
CA GLN A 586 47.46 -0.33 -29.56
C GLN A 586 47.01 -1.46 -30.50
N LYS A 587 47.04 -2.72 -30.03
CA LYS A 587 46.55 -3.88 -30.80
C LYS A 587 45.11 -3.72 -31.30
N ASN A 588 44.23 -3.12 -30.49
CA ASN A 588 42.82 -2.94 -30.87
C ASN A 588 42.66 -1.78 -31.86
N LYS A 589 43.46 -0.71 -31.71
CA LYS A 589 43.56 0.37 -32.71
C LYS A 589 44.09 -0.11 -34.05
N ASP A 590 45.08 -1.00 -34.02
CA ASP A 590 45.65 -1.60 -35.23
C ASP A 590 44.60 -2.48 -35.93
N LEU A 591 43.79 -3.24 -35.17
CA LEU A 591 42.66 -4.01 -35.71
C LEU A 591 41.61 -3.12 -36.38
N VAL A 592 41.27 -1.96 -35.79
CA VAL A 592 40.37 -0.97 -36.41
C VAL A 592 40.96 -0.48 -37.74
N THR A 593 42.23 -0.06 -37.72
CA THR A 593 42.93 0.45 -38.89
C THR A 593 42.99 -0.57 -40.02
N GLN A 594 43.26 -1.83 -39.67
CA GLN A 594 43.29 -2.94 -40.60
C GLN A 594 41.90 -3.23 -41.18
N ALA A 595 40.86 -3.29 -40.34
CA ALA A 595 39.50 -3.55 -40.78
C ALA A 595 38.95 -2.44 -41.70
N LEU A 596 39.33 -1.18 -41.46
CA LEU A 596 39.01 -0.04 -42.33
C LEU A 596 39.69 -0.14 -43.70
N LYS A 597 40.95 -0.60 -43.75
CA LYS A 597 41.68 -0.84 -45.00
C LYS A 597 41.08 -1.99 -45.80
N ASP A 598 40.80 -3.10 -45.12
CA ASP A 598 40.34 -4.33 -45.77
C ASP A 598 38.85 -4.28 -46.13
N LYS A 599 38.09 -3.36 -45.54
CA LYS A 599 36.62 -3.25 -45.66
C LYS A 599 35.92 -4.59 -45.39
N THR A 600 36.44 -5.35 -44.44
CA THR A 600 36.03 -6.74 -44.15
C THR A 600 34.67 -6.85 -43.48
N LYS A 601 34.23 -5.80 -42.77
CA LYS A 601 32.96 -5.73 -42.05
C LYS A 601 32.38 -4.31 -42.11
N GLY A 602 31.12 -4.13 -41.73
CA GLY A 602 30.46 -2.83 -41.66
C GLY A 602 29.94 -2.30 -43.01
N SER A 603 29.53 -1.03 -43.01
CA SER A 603 29.00 -0.32 -44.19
C SER A 603 29.52 1.12 -44.22
N THR A 604 29.23 1.86 -45.30
CA THR A 604 29.58 3.29 -45.41
C THR A 604 28.98 4.14 -44.27
N HIS A 605 27.80 3.77 -43.75
CA HIS A 605 27.11 4.49 -42.68
C HIS A 605 27.48 3.98 -41.26
N ALA A 606 28.09 2.80 -41.17
CA ALA A 606 28.54 2.18 -39.92
C ALA A 606 29.84 1.42 -40.21
N PRO A 607 30.99 2.12 -40.27
CA PRO A 607 32.26 1.52 -40.70
C PRO A 607 32.71 0.40 -39.75
N PRO A 608 33.58 -0.52 -40.22
CA PRO A 608 34.14 -1.57 -39.38
C PRO A 608 34.80 -1.01 -38.13
N GLU A 609 34.70 -1.76 -37.04
CA GLU A 609 35.16 -1.38 -35.70
C GLU A 609 36.01 -2.50 -35.10
N GLY A 610 36.78 -2.19 -34.05
CA GLY A 610 37.63 -3.13 -33.31
C GLY A 610 36.85 -4.23 -32.56
N PRO A 611 37.42 -4.87 -31.53
CA PRO A 611 36.72 -5.92 -30.77
C PRO A 611 35.55 -5.37 -29.95
N MET A 612 34.49 -6.16 -29.77
CA MET A 612 33.31 -5.76 -28.98
C MET A 612 33.59 -5.43 -27.51
N THR A 613 34.77 -5.78 -26.97
CA THR A 613 35.15 -5.50 -25.58
C THR A 613 36.63 -5.13 -25.43
N GLU A 614 36.97 -4.30 -24.44
CA GLU A 614 38.35 -4.04 -24.03
C GLU A 614 38.47 -3.87 -22.50
N LEU A 615 39.52 -4.48 -21.92
CA LEU A 615 39.89 -4.37 -20.50
C LEU A 615 41.34 -3.89 -20.34
N ALA A 616 41.64 -2.67 -20.78
CA ALA A 616 42.99 -2.12 -20.65
C ALA A 616 43.29 -1.72 -19.21
N ASP A 617 44.50 -2.01 -18.72
CA ASP A 617 44.95 -1.55 -17.41
C ASP A 617 45.46 -0.11 -17.51
N VAL A 618 44.53 0.84 -17.42
CA VAL A 618 44.75 2.28 -17.66
C VAL A 618 43.92 3.12 -16.69
N PRO A 619 44.28 4.39 -16.46
CA PRO A 619 43.43 5.32 -15.71
C PRO A 619 42.09 5.62 -16.42
N ASP A 620 41.09 6.02 -15.64
CA ASP A 620 39.72 6.32 -16.10
C ASP A 620 39.67 7.35 -17.25
N ASP A 621 40.51 8.39 -17.15
CA ASP A 621 40.60 9.50 -18.10
C ASP A 621 41.20 9.10 -19.47
N THR A 622 41.50 7.82 -19.66
CA THR A 622 41.91 7.28 -20.96
C THR A 622 40.71 7.16 -21.90
N TYR A 623 39.57 6.69 -21.39
CA TYR A 623 38.34 6.47 -22.17
C TYR A 623 37.43 7.70 -22.17
N ILE A 624 36.47 7.71 -23.11
CA ILE A 624 35.66 8.90 -23.41
C ILE A 624 34.87 9.43 -22.21
N ASP A 625 34.27 8.55 -21.42
CA ASP A 625 33.43 8.97 -20.29
C ASP A 625 34.25 9.50 -19.11
N GLY A 626 35.47 8.99 -18.90
CA GLY A 626 36.43 9.57 -17.95
C GLY A 626 36.82 11.00 -18.35
N LYS A 627 37.11 11.22 -19.65
CA LYS A 627 37.41 12.56 -20.16
C LYS A 627 36.22 13.50 -20.08
N ARG A 628 34.99 13.01 -20.32
CA ARG A 628 33.76 13.81 -20.18
C ARG A 628 33.51 14.19 -18.73
N ALA A 629 33.67 13.27 -17.78
CA ALA A 629 33.60 13.59 -16.36
C ALA A 629 34.64 14.65 -15.97
N ALA A 630 35.91 14.46 -16.35
CA ALA A 630 36.96 15.44 -16.12
C ALA A 630 36.65 16.82 -16.73
N ARG A 631 35.96 16.86 -17.88
CA ARG A 631 35.54 18.12 -18.51
C ARG A 631 34.35 18.76 -17.80
N ALA A 632 33.37 17.97 -17.37
CA ALA A 632 32.22 18.44 -16.59
C ALA A 632 32.68 19.04 -15.25
N ILE A 633 33.66 18.44 -14.57
CA ILE A 633 34.26 18.99 -13.34
C ILE A 633 34.83 20.38 -13.58
N LYS A 634 35.61 20.58 -14.67
CA LYS A 634 36.14 21.90 -15.04
C LYS A 634 35.05 22.92 -15.34
N VAL A 635 33.89 22.49 -15.85
CA VAL A 635 32.75 23.38 -16.10
C VAL A 635 32.09 23.76 -14.77
N LEU A 636 31.92 22.80 -13.85
CA LEU A 636 31.42 23.08 -12.51
C LEU A 636 32.34 24.04 -11.75
N ASP A 637 33.66 23.92 -11.91
CA ASP A 637 34.63 24.89 -11.38
C ASP A 637 34.37 26.31 -11.90
N GLN A 638 34.10 26.45 -13.20
CA GLN A 638 33.79 27.75 -13.82
C GLN A 638 32.46 28.31 -13.30
N LEU A 639 31.41 27.49 -13.31
CA LEU A 639 30.07 27.87 -12.86
C LEU A 639 30.03 28.26 -11.37
N ALA A 640 30.86 27.65 -10.52
CA ALA A 640 30.99 28.03 -9.12
C ALA A 640 31.57 29.45 -8.93
N ASN A 641 32.40 29.90 -9.87
CA ASN A 641 33.01 31.23 -9.84
C ASN A 641 32.12 32.32 -10.49
N ASP A 642 31.23 31.93 -11.42
CA ASP A 642 30.38 32.84 -12.21
C ASP A 642 28.97 33.07 -11.60
N GLY A 643 28.79 32.79 -10.30
CA GLY A 643 27.54 32.47 -9.57
C GLY A 643 26.35 33.44 -9.53
N GLU A 644 26.11 34.24 -10.58
CA GLU A 644 24.92 35.08 -10.76
C GLU A 644 23.84 34.47 -11.67
N LYS A 645 24.20 33.69 -12.70
CA LYS A 645 23.24 33.09 -13.67
C LYS A 645 22.99 31.60 -13.34
N PRO A 646 21.72 31.12 -13.29
CA PRO A 646 21.46 29.69 -13.11
C PRO A 646 21.92 28.89 -14.35
N PHE A 647 22.33 27.64 -14.17
CA PHE A 647 22.83 26.81 -15.27
C PHE A 647 21.96 25.57 -15.56
N PHE A 648 21.97 25.14 -16.82
CA PHE A 648 21.48 23.84 -17.28
C PHE A 648 22.68 23.10 -17.89
N LEU A 649 23.29 22.21 -17.13
CA LEU A 649 24.46 21.44 -17.54
C LEU A 649 24.03 20.02 -17.91
N ALA A 650 24.08 19.70 -19.20
CA ALA A 650 23.75 18.37 -19.72
C ALA A 650 25.02 17.56 -20.01
N VAL A 651 25.19 16.44 -19.31
CA VAL A 651 26.35 15.55 -19.43
C VAL A 651 25.91 14.18 -19.95
N GLY A 652 26.26 13.87 -21.20
CA GLY A 652 25.92 12.61 -21.84
C GLY A 652 27.07 11.60 -21.81
N PHE A 653 26.90 10.50 -21.07
CA PHE A 653 27.84 9.38 -21.04
C PHE A 653 27.52 8.33 -22.11
N THR A 654 28.56 7.70 -22.65
CA THR A 654 28.45 6.72 -23.75
C THR A 654 28.25 5.31 -23.21
N LYS A 655 28.92 4.93 -22.14
CA LYS A 655 28.83 3.57 -21.60
C LYS A 655 27.53 3.43 -20.81
N PRO A 656 26.88 2.26 -20.83
CA PRO A 656 27.39 0.97 -21.33
C PRO A 656 27.29 0.70 -22.86
N HIS A 657 26.94 1.64 -23.73
CA HIS A 657 26.89 1.39 -25.20
C HIS A 657 28.15 0.70 -25.76
N LEU A 658 27.92 -0.27 -26.66
CA LEU A 658 28.94 -1.07 -27.33
C LEU A 658 29.94 -0.21 -28.15
N PRO A 659 31.26 -0.51 -28.18
CA PRO A 659 31.94 -1.64 -27.54
C PRO A 659 32.00 -1.48 -26.02
N PHE A 660 31.94 -2.60 -25.30
CA PHE A 660 32.08 -2.59 -23.84
C PHE A 660 33.56 -2.39 -23.48
N VAL A 661 33.98 -1.14 -23.39
CA VAL A 661 35.34 -0.74 -23.05
C VAL A 661 35.32 -0.04 -21.69
N ALA A 662 36.16 -0.52 -20.79
CA ALA A 662 36.32 0.03 -19.45
C ALA A 662 37.72 -0.32 -18.91
N PRO A 663 38.30 0.51 -18.02
CA PRO A 663 39.53 0.16 -17.32
C PRO A 663 39.44 -1.20 -16.63
N LYS A 664 40.55 -1.96 -16.65
CA LYS A 664 40.64 -3.32 -16.10
C LYS A 664 40.08 -3.43 -14.68
N LYS A 665 40.30 -2.43 -13.81
CA LYS A 665 39.78 -2.43 -12.43
C LYS A 665 38.26 -2.62 -12.32
N TYR A 666 37.46 -2.22 -13.32
CA TYR A 666 36.00 -2.43 -13.31
C TYR A 666 35.60 -3.81 -13.80
N TRP A 667 36.43 -4.45 -14.63
CA TRP A 667 36.27 -5.85 -14.99
C TRP A 667 36.57 -6.76 -13.80
N ASP A 668 37.59 -6.41 -13.02
CA ASP A 668 38.04 -7.18 -11.87
C ASP A 668 37.05 -7.18 -10.68
N LEU A 669 35.99 -6.34 -10.75
CA LEU A 669 34.87 -6.36 -9.79
C LEU A 669 34.00 -7.62 -9.91
N TYR A 670 34.09 -8.34 -11.03
CA TYR A 670 33.19 -9.45 -11.34
C TYR A 670 33.95 -10.71 -11.73
N ASP A 671 33.45 -11.85 -11.26
CA ASP A 671 33.83 -13.16 -11.81
C ASP A 671 33.07 -13.42 -13.12
N ARG A 672 33.80 -13.56 -14.23
CA ARG A 672 33.21 -13.84 -15.55
C ARG A 672 32.36 -15.10 -15.54
N ASP A 673 32.77 -16.12 -14.79
CA ASP A 673 32.09 -17.41 -14.84
C ASP A 673 30.75 -17.42 -14.11
N SER A 674 30.50 -16.43 -13.25
CA SER A 674 29.21 -16.19 -12.59
C SER A 674 28.11 -15.70 -13.53
N PHE A 675 28.45 -15.17 -14.72
CA PHE A 675 27.45 -14.70 -15.68
C PHE A 675 26.79 -15.86 -16.44
N SER A 676 25.47 -15.78 -16.58
CA SER A 676 24.65 -16.69 -17.39
C SER A 676 23.68 -15.91 -18.27
N MET A 677 23.41 -16.43 -19.46
CA MET A 677 22.35 -15.90 -20.33
C MET A 677 21.00 -15.97 -19.61
N PRO A 678 20.10 -15.00 -19.83
CA PRO A 678 18.80 -14.98 -19.18
C PRO A 678 17.91 -16.12 -19.68
N SER A 679 16.97 -16.58 -18.84
CA SER A 679 16.16 -17.77 -19.11
C SER A 679 15.06 -17.57 -20.15
N ASN A 680 14.67 -16.32 -20.45
CA ASN A 680 13.69 -15.95 -21.46
C ASN A 680 14.28 -16.07 -22.88
N SER A 681 14.54 -17.30 -23.32
CA SER A 681 15.07 -17.58 -24.65
C SER A 681 13.97 -17.68 -25.72
N GLY A 682 14.29 -17.25 -26.94
CA GLY A 682 13.42 -17.39 -28.11
C GLY A 682 12.34 -16.31 -28.28
N ARG A 683 11.50 -16.51 -29.31
CA ARG A 683 10.43 -15.60 -29.71
C ARG A 683 9.16 -15.93 -28.93
N PRO A 684 8.54 -14.96 -28.24
CA PRO A 684 7.27 -15.17 -27.57
C PRO A 684 6.13 -15.42 -28.59
N PRO A 685 5.05 -16.12 -28.20
CA PRO A 685 3.96 -16.45 -29.12
C PRO A 685 3.33 -15.22 -29.80
N GLN A 686 3.10 -15.32 -31.12
CA GLN A 686 2.49 -14.29 -31.99
C GLN A 686 3.27 -12.97 -32.12
N TRP A 687 4.42 -12.82 -31.49
CA TRP A 687 5.33 -11.74 -31.86
C TRP A 687 5.79 -11.93 -33.31
N PRO A 688 5.76 -10.88 -34.16
CA PRO A 688 6.37 -10.94 -35.48
C PRO A 688 7.87 -11.24 -35.39
N GLU A 689 8.39 -12.08 -36.29
CA GLU A 689 9.80 -12.50 -36.26
C GLU A 689 10.78 -11.35 -36.36
N ASP A 690 10.50 -10.44 -37.29
CA ASP A 690 11.21 -9.20 -37.57
C ASP A 690 11.11 -8.17 -36.44
N ALA A 691 10.13 -8.31 -35.54
CA ALA A 691 9.95 -7.48 -34.36
C ALA A 691 10.58 -8.08 -33.09
N ALA A 692 10.72 -9.39 -32.99
CA ALA A 692 11.29 -10.08 -31.83
C ALA A 692 12.80 -10.34 -31.95
N PHE A 693 13.29 -10.66 -33.15
CA PHE A 693 14.69 -11.01 -33.41
C PHE A 693 15.34 -10.01 -34.36
N THR A 694 15.65 -8.82 -33.85
CA THR A 694 16.45 -7.87 -34.61
C THR A 694 17.86 -8.46 -34.85
N LYS A 695 18.43 -8.26 -36.03
CA LYS A 695 19.69 -8.90 -36.46
C LYS A 695 20.94 -8.40 -35.72
N ALA A 696 20.79 -7.68 -34.60
CA ALA A 696 21.86 -6.99 -33.89
C ALA A 696 22.80 -6.24 -34.85
N ASN A 697 22.22 -5.46 -35.78
CA ASN A 697 22.94 -4.82 -36.88
C ASN A 697 24.16 -4.01 -36.40
N GLU A 698 24.08 -3.42 -35.21
CA GLU A 698 25.16 -2.66 -34.59
C GLU A 698 26.39 -3.51 -34.27
N MET A 699 26.22 -4.80 -33.94
CA MET A 699 27.32 -5.70 -33.59
C MET A 699 28.06 -6.26 -34.81
N GLN A 700 27.42 -6.28 -35.99
CA GLN A 700 27.99 -6.92 -37.19
C GLN A 700 29.26 -6.24 -37.70
N ARG A 701 29.49 -4.97 -37.32
CA ARG A 701 30.67 -4.19 -37.75
C ARG A 701 31.95 -4.52 -36.97
N TYR A 702 31.87 -5.23 -35.83
CA TYR A 702 33.03 -5.51 -34.97
C TYR A 702 33.84 -6.71 -35.47
N VAL A 703 35.17 -6.63 -35.41
CA VAL A 703 36.07 -7.66 -35.97
C VAL A 703 35.84 -9.05 -35.38
N ASP A 704 35.46 -9.15 -34.11
CA ASP A 704 35.25 -10.41 -33.37
C ASP A 704 33.80 -10.90 -33.36
N TYR A 705 32.91 -10.28 -34.15
CA TYR A 705 31.56 -10.79 -34.41
C TYR A 705 31.60 -12.11 -35.22
N VAL A 706 30.80 -13.11 -34.84
CA VAL A 706 30.78 -14.45 -35.46
C VAL A 706 29.37 -14.91 -35.84
N GLY A 707 29.27 -15.81 -36.82
CA GLY A 707 27.99 -16.42 -37.24
C GLY A 707 27.06 -15.49 -38.02
N ASN A 708 25.76 -15.82 -38.03
CA ASN A 708 24.70 -15.09 -38.73
C ASN A 708 23.87 -14.17 -37.79
N GLY A 709 24.16 -14.20 -36.48
CA GLY A 709 23.39 -13.51 -35.46
C GLY A 709 23.96 -13.76 -34.06
N PRO A 710 23.59 -12.97 -33.05
CA PRO A 710 24.03 -13.21 -31.67
C PRO A 710 23.68 -14.58 -31.08
N LYS A 711 22.64 -15.23 -31.63
CA LYS A 711 22.28 -16.62 -31.28
C LYS A 711 23.38 -17.65 -31.60
N ASP A 712 24.30 -17.32 -32.50
CA ASP A 712 25.41 -18.19 -32.92
C ASP A 712 26.69 -17.94 -32.10
N PHE A 713 26.64 -17.04 -31.13
CA PHE A 713 27.79 -16.73 -30.29
C PHE A 713 28.14 -17.91 -29.37
N PRO A 714 29.42 -18.33 -29.29
CA PRO A 714 29.83 -19.33 -28.32
C PRO A 714 29.58 -18.82 -26.90
N GLN A 715 29.33 -19.74 -25.96
CA GLN A 715 29.02 -19.39 -24.57
C GLN A 715 30.08 -18.48 -23.92
N SER A 716 31.35 -18.70 -24.24
CA SER A 716 32.47 -17.87 -23.76
C SER A 716 32.39 -16.42 -24.26
N LEU A 717 31.89 -16.19 -25.48
CA LEU A 717 31.65 -14.85 -26.02
C LEU A 717 30.47 -14.18 -25.30
N ASN A 718 29.36 -14.89 -25.11
CA ASN A 718 28.21 -14.37 -24.38
C ASN A 718 28.56 -13.94 -22.95
N LYS A 719 29.27 -14.79 -22.19
CA LYS A 719 29.74 -14.43 -20.84
C LYS A 719 30.67 -13.21 -20.86
N ARG A 720 31.58 -13.12 -21.84
CA ARG A 720 32.47 -11.95 -22.01
C ARG A 720 31.69 -10.67 -22.27
N LEU A 721 30.63 -10.71 -23.06
CA LEU A 721 29.80 -9.54 -23.37
C LEU A 721 28.96 -9.10 -22.15
N LEU A 722 28.38 -10.04 -21.40
CA LEU A 722 27.68 -9.75 -20.15
C LEU A 722 28.61 -9.11 -19.10
N HIS A 723 29.79 -9.71 -18.92
CA HIS A 723 30.85 -9.16 -18.07
C HIS A 723 31.27 -7.76 -18.52
N GLY A 724 31.39 -7.54 -19.83
CA GLY A 724 31.71 -6.24 -20.41
C GLY A 724 30.64 -5.19 -20.14
N TYR A 725 29.36 -5.52 -20.29
CA TYR A 725 28.27 -4.58 -19.97
C TYR A 725 28.31 -4.17 -18.49
N ALA A 726 28.45 -5.13 -17.58
CA ALA A 726 28.55 -4.86 -16.14
C ALA A 726 29.77 -3.98 -15.80
N ALA A 727 30.93 -4.26 -16.38
CA ALA A 727 32.14 -3.45 -16.21
C ALA A 727 31.98 -2.03 -16.76
N ALA A 728 31.36 -1.88 -17.93
CA ALA A 728 31.09 -0.58 -18.55
C ALA A 728 30.06 0.24 -17.75
N ALA A 729 29.05 -0.42 -17.17
CA ALA A 729 28.07 0.18 -16.28
C ALA A 729 28.71 0.67 -14.96
N SER A 730 29.60 -0.12 -14.34
CA SER A 730 30.38 0.33 -13.16
C SER A 730 31.37 1.45 -13.48
N PHE A 731 31.91 1.48 -14.70
CA PHE A 731 32.77 2.58 -15.14
C PHE A 731 32.00 3.89 -15.28
N VAL A 732 30.79 3.88 -15.87
CA VAL A 732 29.97 5.09 -15.93
C VAL A 732 29.47 5.50 -14.54
N ASP A 733 29.13 4.56 -13.67
CA ASP A 733 28.80 4.84 -12.27
C ASP A 733 29.91 5.65 -11.56
N ALA A 734 31.17 5.21 -11.67
CA ALA A 734 32.30 5.93 -11.09
C ALA A 734 32.46 7.35 -11.67
N ASN A 735 32.19 7.53 -12.96
CA ASN A 735 32.25 8.85 -13.61
C ASN A 735 31.08 9.76 -13.20
N VAL A 736 29.89 9.21 -12.96
CA VAL A 736 28.78 9.93 -12.34
C VAL A 736 29.18 10.39 -10.94
N GLY A 737 29.76 9.50 -10.12
CA GLY A 737 30.29 9.82 -8.80
C GLY A 737 31.24 11.01 -8.82
N ARG A 738 32.24 11.00 -9.71
CA ARG A 738 33.19 12.11 -9.88
C ARG A 738 32.52 13.46 -10.19
N VAL A 739 31.44 13.47 -10.98
CA VAL A 739 30.71 14.71 -11.30
C VAL A 739 29.86 15.17 -10.11
N LEU A 740 29.20 14.25 -9.40
CA LEU A 740 28.41 14.55 -8.21
C LEU A 740 29.29 15.05 -7.05
N ASP A 741 30.43 14.40 -6.83
CA ASP A 741 31.41 14.80 -5.81
C ASP A 741 31.93 16.22 -6.10
N ALA A 742 32.23 16.53 -7.38
CA ALA A 742 32.62 17.89 -7.75
C ALA A 742 31.48 18.91 -7.54
N LEU A 743 30.22 18.53 -7.81
CA LEU A 743 29.07 19.40 -7.54
C LEU A 743 28.95 19.72 -6.03
N GLU A 744 29.16 18.72 -5.17
CA GLU A 744 29.19 18.85 -3.71
C GLU A 744 30.38 19.70 -3.24
N GLU A 745 31.60 19.37 -3.65
CA GLU A 745 32.84 20.06 -3.26
C GLU A 745 32.85 21.55 -3.63
N LYS A 746 32.18 21.91 -4.72
CA LYS A 746 32.11 23.30 -5.20
C LYS A 746 30.93 24.07 -4.61
N GLY A 747 30.18 23.47 -3.67
CA GLY A 747 29.05 24.12 -2.98
C GLY A 747 27.85 24.39 -3.89
N LEU A 748 27.77 23.71 -5.05
CA LEU A 748 26.69 23.89 -6.02
C LEU A 748 25.50 22.95 -5.74
N ALA A 749 25.73 21.86 -4.99
CA ALA A 749 24.73 20.82 -4.76
C ALA A 749 23.42 21.34 -4.14
N ASP A 750 23.47 22.26 -3.17
CA ASP A 750 22.28 22.72 -2.44
C ASP A 750 21.29 23.55 -3.28
N ASN A 751 21.72 24.02 -4.46
CA ASN A 751 20.87 24.74 -5.42
C ASN A 751 20.75 24.02 -6.77
N THR A 752 21.08 22.72 -6.86
CA THR A 752 21.08 22.00 -8.14
C THR A 752 20.15 20.79 -8.12
N ILE A 753 19.17 20.81 -9.03
CA ILE A 753 18.36 19.64 -9.39
C ILE A 753 19.24 18.70 -10.21
N VAL A 754 19.36 17.45 -9.80
CA VAL A 754 20.11 16.42 -10.52
C VAL A 754 19.12 15.42 -11.12
N VAL A 755 19.21 15.20 -12.42
CA VAL A 755 18.45 14.17 -13.14
C VAL A 755 19.42 13.16 -13.71
N LEU A 756 19.21 11.88 -13.42
CA LEU A 756 19.90 10.77 -14.08
C LEU A 756 18.88 9.88 -14.77
N TRP A 757 19.11 9.59 -16.05
CA TRP A 757 18.22 8.72 -16.83
C TRP A 757 18.99 7.88 -17.85
N GLY A 758 18.46 6.68 -18.13
CA GLY A 758 18.84 5.86 -19.27
C GLY A 758 17.94 6.16 -20.47
N ASP A 759 18.49 6.22 -21.69
CA ASP A 759 17.69 6.55 -22.87
C ASP A 759 16.83 5.39 -23.39
N HIS A 760 17.33 4.16 -23.27
CA HIS A 760 16.61 2.91 -23.41
C HIS A 760 17.46 1.74 -22.93
N GLY A 761 16.88 0.53 -22.84
CA GLY A 761 17.59 -0.67 -22.43
C GLY A 761 18.28 -1.42 -23.57
N TRP A 762 19.40 -2.07 -23.26
CA TRP A 762 20.12 -2.99 -24.16
C TRP A 762 19.77 -4.45 -23.88
N LYS A 763 19.45 -5.27 -24.89
CA LYS A 763 19.22 -6.71 -24.66
C LYS A 763 20.51 -7.40 -24.26
N LEU A 764 20.47 -8.05 -23.10
CA LEU A 764 21.58 -8.80 -22.52
C LEU A 764 21.38 -10.31 -22.75
N GLY A 765 20.92 -10.67 -23.94
CA GLY A 765 20.52 -12.03 -24.28
C GLY A 765 19.03 -12.34 -24.11
N ASP A 766 18.26 -11.40 -23.56
CA ASP A 766 16.79 -11.49 -23.47
C ASP A 766 16.19 -11.79 -24.84
N HIS A 767 15.25 -12.73 -24.89
CA HIS A 767 14.65 -13.23 -26.13
C HIS A 767 15.67 -13.72 -27.16
N SER A 768 16.77 -14.31 -26.70
CA SER A 768 17.89 -14.79 -27.54
C SER A 768 18.44 -13.72 -28.50
N SER A 769 18.39 -12.46 -28.09
CA SER A 769 18.81 -11.32 -28.89
C SER A 769 19.74 -10.40 -28.12
N TRP A 770 20.50 -9.61 -28.86
CA TRP A 770 21.37 -8.55 -28.37
C TRP A 770 21.05 -7.25 -29.12
N CYS A 771 21.50 -6.11 -28.61
CA CYS A 771 21.10 -4.75 -29.03
C CYS A 771 19.71 -4.33 -28.55
N LYS A 772 19.31 -3.10 -28.87
CA LYS A 772 17.99 -2.52 -28.65
C LYS A 772 17.04 -2.83 -29.83
N HIS A 773 15.95 -2.07 -29.98
CA HIS A 773 15.00 -2.08 -31.11
C HIS A 773 13.77 -2.98 -31.00
N THR A 774 13.11 -3.00 -29.85
CA THR A 774 11.80 -3.65 -29.70
C THR A 774 10.89 -2.89 -28.72
N ASN A 775 9.64 -3.36 -28.56
CA ASN A 775 8.71 -2.90 -27.53
C ASN A 775 8.74 -3.78 -26.26
N PHE A 776 9.77 -4.60 -26.05
CA PHE A 776 9.88 -5.39 -24.82
C PHE A 776 10.14 -4.50 -23.59
N GLU A 777 9.77 -4.99 -22.42
CA GLU A 777 10.03 -4.38 -21.11
C GLU A 777 11.52 -4.10 -20.92
N CYS A 778 12.38 -5.05 -21.29
CA CYS A 778 13.84 -4.91 -21.14
C CYS A 778 14.47 -3.83 -22.03
N ASP A 779 13.77 -3.39 -23.08
CA ASP A 779 14.23 -2.32 -23.99
C ASP A 779 13.63 -0.96 -23.63
N THR A 780 12.40 -0.93 -23.12
CA THR A 780 11.66 0.32 -22.91
C THR A 780 11.71 0.82 -21.47
N ARG A 781 11.88 -0.07 -20.47
CA ARG A 781 12.03 0.32 -19.06
C ARG A 781 13.46 0.77 -18.79
N VAL A 782 13.62 1.95 -18.21
CA VAL A 782 14.91 2.61 -18.00
C VAL A 782 15.08 3.06 -16.55
N PRO A 783 16.33 3.25 -16.08
CA PRO A 783 16.56 3.96 -14.83
C PRO A 783 16.14 5.42 -14.96
N LEU A 784 15.50 5.94 -13.93
CA LEU A 784 15.28 7.36 -13.74
C LEU A 784 15.41 7.70 -12.26
N ILE A 785 16.26 8.67 -11.95
CA ILE A 785 16.45 9.22 -10.61
C ILE A 785 16.42 10.74 -10.71
N VAL A 786 15.63 11.39 -9.87
CA VAL A 786 15.57 12.86 -9.79
C VAL A 786 15.82 13.28 -8.35
N ARG A 787 16.82 14.13 -8.14
CA ARG A 787 17.16 14.70 -6.84
C ARG A 787 16.98 16.21 -6.91
N ASP A 788 16.01 16.72 -6.19
CA ASP A 788 15.85 18.15 -5.93
C ASP A 788 16.23 18.41 -4.46
N PRO A 789 17.26 19.22 -4.16
CA PRO A 789 17.68 19.49 -2.77
C PRO A 789 16.58 20.14 -1.91
N ARG A 790 15.52 20.65 -2.53
CA ARG A 790 14.38 21.29 -1.86
C ARG A 790 13.28 20.30 -1.48
N MET A 791 13.39 19.03 -1.91
CA MET A 791 12.39 17.98 -1.76
C MET A 791 12.91 16.82 -0.91
N ASN A 792 12.02 15.89 -0.57
CA ASN A 792 12.35 14.71 0.22
C ASN A 792 13.35 13.81 -0.52
N SER A 793 14.30 13.23 0.23
CA SER A 793 15.34 12.35 -0.32
C SER A 793 15.10 10.89 0.03
N GLY A 794 15.66 9.97 -0.75
CA GLY A 794 15.67 8.54 -0.47
C GLY A 794 14.33 7.85 -0.69
N GLN A 795 13.48 8.44 -1.52
CA GLN A 795 12.16 7.90 -1.85
C GLN A 795 12.24 7.02 -3.10
N THR A 796 11.27 6.12 -3.22
CA THR A 796 11.07 5.32 -4.44
C THR A 796 9.61 5.34 -4.82
N THR A 797 9.30 5.27 -6.11
CA THR A 797 7.91 5.19 -6.60
C THR A 797 7.74 4.10 -7.66
N ASP A 798 6.62 3.38 -7.55
CA ASP A 798 6.12 2.42 -8.56
C ASP A 798 5.04 3.03 -9.46
N ARG A 799 4.82 4.34 -9.39
CA ARG A 799 3.95 5.08 -10.31
C ARG A 799 4.59 5.12 -11.70
N LEU A 800 3.76 4.97 -12.72
CA LEU A 800 4.21 4.97 -14.11
C LEU A 800 4.63 6.38 -14.51
N VAL A 801 5.84 6.53 -15.03
CA VAL A 801 6.32 7.77 -15.65
C VAL A 801 6.89 7.48 -17.04
N GLU A 802 6.78 8.47 -17.90
CA GLU A 802 7.32 8.43 -19.25
C GLU A 802 8.49 9.42 -19.35
N LEU A 803 9.58 9.09 -20.04
CA LEU A 803 10.72 10.03 -20.15
C LEU A 803 10.34 11.41 -20.70
N ILE A 804 9.36 11.47 -21.62
CA ILE A 804 8.79 12.72 -22.15
C ILE A 804 8.21 13.64 -21.06
N ASP A 805 7.91 13.13 -19.87
CA ASP A 805 7.44 13.88 -18.71
C ASP A 805 8.53 14.74 -18.06
N LEU A 806 9.82 14.46 -18.32
CA LEU A 806 10.93 15.22 -17.72
C LEU A 806 10.94 16.68 -18.14
N TYR A 807 10.59 16.99 -19.39
CA TYR A 807 10.57 18.36 -19.89
C TYR A 807 9.57 19.25 -19.13
N PRO A 808 8.26 18.91 -19.05
CA PRO A 808 7.32 19.66 -18.22
C PRO A 808 7.67 19.62 -16.73
N THR A 809 8.23 18.52 -16.22
CA THR A 809 8.64 18.43 -14.80
C THR A 809 9.75 19.42 -14.48
N LEU A 810 10.78 19.52 -15.32
CA LEU A 810 11.88 20.45 -15.10
C LEU A 810 11.43 21.90 -15.25
N CYS A 811 10.48 22.18 -16.17
CA CYS A 811 9.84 23.49 -16.26
C CYS A 811 9.13 23.85 -14.95
N ASP A 812 8.30 22.93 -14.42
CA ASP A 812 7.58 23.10 -13.16
C ASP A 812 8.52 23.31 -11.96
N LEU A 813 9.55 22.47 -11.79
CA LEU A 813 10.53 22.58 -10.71
C LEU A 813 11.32 23.91 -10.73
N THR A 814 11.49 24.50 -11.90
CA THR A 814 12.29 25.73 -12.10
C THR A 814 11.41 26.98 -12.22
N GLY A 815 10.09 26.83 -12.24
CA GLY A 815 9.13 27.92 -12.42
C GLY A 815 9.11 28.49 -13.85
N ILE A 816 9.53 27.70 -14.84
CA ILE A 816 9.44 28.01 -16.26
C ILE A 816 8.09 27.48 -16.79
N GLU A 817 7.42 28.24 -17.65
CA GLU A 817 6.19 27.78 -18.30
C GLU A 817 6.49 26.63 -19.26
N THR A 818 5.70 25.56 -19.21
CA THR A 818 5.86 24.44 -20.15
C THR A 818 5.38 24.85 -21.55
N PRO A 819 6.17 24.62 -22.61
CA PRO A 819 5.71 24.90 -23.97
C PRO A 819 4.44 24.13 -24.34
N ALA A 820 3.48 24.79 -24.97
CA ALA A 820 2.17 24.22 -25.31
C ALA A 820 2.23 22.98 -26.25
N HIS A 821 3.36 22.76 -26.94
CA HIS A 821 3.53 21.60 -27.80
C HIS A 821 3.91 20.32 -27.03
N CYS A 822 4.38 20.44 -25.78
CA CYS A 822 4.83 19.29 -25.00
C CYS A 822 3.67 18.32 -24.72
N GLN A 823 3.86 17.05 -25.04
CA GLN A 823 2.89 15.96 -24.84
C GLN A 823 3.12 15.20 -23.51
N GLY A 824 4.20 15.52 -22.79
CA GLY A 824 4.47 15.02 -21.44
C GLY A 824 3.62 15.70 -20.37
N ARG A 825 3.64 15.16 -19.15
CA ARG A 825 2.97 15.73 -17.97
C ARG A 825 3.98 15.86 -16.84
N SER A 826 3.97 16.98 -16.10
CA SER A 826 4.84 17.13 -14.93
C SER A 826 4.54 16.03 -13.90
N PHE A 827 5.55 15.31 -13.46
CA PHE A 827 5.46 14.38 -12.33
C PHE A 827 6.00 15.00 -11.03
N ARG A 828 6.10 16.33 -10.93
CA ARG A 828 6.57 17.02 -9.71
C ARG A 828 5.92 16.50 -8.44
N GLY A 829 4.61 16.22 -8.47
CA GLY A 829 3.89 15.64 -7.32
C GLY A 829 4.54 14.35 -6.80
N LEU A 830 5.09 13.50 -7.68
CA LEU A 830 5.79 12.27 -7.31
C LEU A 830 7.13 12.50 -6.61
N LEU A 831 7.70 13.70 -6.75
CA LEU A 831 8.94 14.10 -6.06
C LEU A 831 8.66 14.57 -4.62
N ASP A 832 7.45 15.05 -4.36
CA ASP A 832 7.00 15.45 -3.01
C ASP A 832 6.37 14.26 -2.27
N ASP A 833 5.43 13.58 -2.95
CA ASP A 833 4.67 12.40 -2.49
C ASP A 833 4.76 11.28 -3.53
N PRO A 834 5.59 10.23 -3.28
CA PRO A 834 5.77 9.09 -4.18
C PRO A 834 4.49 8.32 -4.53
N GLU A 835 3.42 8.51 -3.75
CA GLU A 835 2.10 7.90 -3.98
C GLU A 835 1.10 8.81 -4.68
N SER A 836 1.47 10.05 -5.01
CA SER A 836 0.60 10.97 -5.74
C SER A 836 0.18 10.42 -7.11
N GLY A 837 -1.01 10.84 -7.57
CA GLY A 837 -1.53 10.41 -8.86
C GLY A 837 -0.76 11.03 -10.03
N HIS A 838 -0.34 10.22 -11.01
CA HIS A 838 0.29 10.70 -12.25
C HIS A 838 -0.32 10.00 -13.48
N ARG A 839 0.38 9.04 -14.09
CA ARG A 839 -0.09 8.28 -15.26
C ARG A 839 -0.68 6.93 -14.87
N TYR A 840 -1.78 6.57 -15.54
CA TYR A 840 -2.35 5.23 -15.48
C TYR A 840 -1.67 4.24 -16.44
N SER A 841 -1.14 4.75 -17.56
CA SER A 841 -0.49 3.97 -18.61
C SER A 841 0.78 4.68 -19.13
N SER A 842 1.72 3.91 -19.67
CA SER A 842 2.89 4.40 -20.41
C SER A 842 2.88 3.87 -21.84
N TYR A 843 3.11 4.73 -22.82
CA TYR A 843 3.06 4.40 -24.24
C TYR A 843 4.45 4.34 -24.89
N SER A 844 4.69 3.33 -25.74
CA SER A 844 5.87 3.24 -26.59
C SER A 844 5.51 2.77 -28.01
N SER A 845 6.36 3.10 -28.99
CA SER A 845 6.22 2.61 -30.35
C SER A 845 7.55 2.18 -30.95
N TYR A 846 7.52 1.20 -31.85
CA TYR A 846 8.71 0.76 -32.57
C TYR A 846 8.39 0.27 -34.00
N PRO A 847 9.08 0.78 -35.04
CA PRO A 847 8.91 0.29 -36.41
C PRO A 847 9.71 -0.98 -36.67
N ALA A 848 9.02 -2.10 -36.92
CA ALA A 848 9.63 -3.37 -37.33
C ALA A 848 9.32 -3.63 -38.82
N TRP A 849 10.31 -3.44 -39.68
CA TRP A 849 10.21 -3.66 -41.14
C TRP A 849 8.99 -2.94 -41.77
N LYS A 850 8.03 -3.67 -42.33
CA LYS A 850 6.77 -3.12 -42.90
C LYS A 850 5.65 -2.97 -41.87
N SER A 851 5.97 -2.91 -40.57
CA SER A 851 4.98 -2.75 -39.51
C SER A 851 5.40 -1.74 -38.44
N LEU A 852 4.40 -1.13 -37.80
CA LEU A 852 4.57 -0.29 -36.62
C LEU A 852 3.92 -0.98 -35.43
N GLY A 853 4.71 -1.22 -34.38
CA GLY A 853 4.23 -1.77 -33.12
C GLY A 853 3.93 -0.66 -32.14
N HIS A 854 2.70 -0.59 -31.66
CA HIS A 854 2.28 0.30 -30.58
C HIS A 854 2.12 -0.52 -29.31
N SER A 855 2.67 -0.06 -28.19
CA SER A 855 2.66 -0.75 -26.92
C SER A 855 2.19 0.17 -25.79
N ILE A 856 1.45 -0.40 -24.83
CA ILE A 856 1.17 0.23 -23.55
C ILE A 856 1.61 -0.66 -22.40
N ARG A 857 2.15 -0.01 -21.36
CA ARG A 857 2.32 -0.56 -20.03
C ARG A 857 1.20 0.00 -19.14
N PHE A 858 0.37 -0.87 -18.58
CA PHE A 858 -0.71 -0.49 -17.64
C PHE A 858 -0.86 -1.56 -16.56
N LYS A 859 -1.27 -1.21 -15.33
CA LYS A 859 -1.36 -2.18 -14.20
C LYS A 859 -0.14 -3.11 -14.14
N THR A 860 -0.31 -4.43 -14.21
CA THR A 860 0.77 -5.44 -14.33
C THR A 860 1.02 -5.92 -15.77
N PHE A 861 0.29 -5.38 -16.75
CA PHE A 861 0.31 -5.85 -18.12
C PHE A 861 1.17 -4.98 -19.06
N ARG A 862 1.68 -5.62 -20.11
CA ARG A 862 2.07 -4.97 -21.35
C ARG A 862 1.19 -5.48 -22.49
N TYR A 863 0.66 -4.56 -23.29
CA TYR A 863 -0.12 -4.89 -24.47
C TYR A 863 0.47 -4.21 -25.70
N THR A 864 0.70 -4.98 -26.76
CA THR A 864 1.29 -4.50 -28.01
C THR A 864 0.46 -4.92 -29.21
N GLU A 865 0.12 -3.99 -30.09
CA GLU A 865 -0.49 -4.25 -31.40
C GLU A 865 0.47 -3.84 -32.52
N TRP A 866 0.63 -4.72 -33.50
CA TRP A 866 1.46 -4.48 -34.69
C TRP A 866 0.55 -4.20 -35.88
N PHE A 867 0.78 -3.11 -36.60
CA PHE A 867 0.00 -2.73 -37.78
C PHE A 867 0.89 -2.73 -39.02
N HIS A 868 0.36 -3.18 -40.15
CA HIS A 868 1.00 -3.08 -41.45
C HIS A 868 1.10 -1.61 -41.90
N ASN A 869 2.29 -1.14 -42.26
CA ASN A 869 2.53 0.27 -42.65
C ASN A 869 1.79 0.66 -43.94
N ASP A 870 1.59 -0.29 -44.86
CA ASP A 870 0.96 -0.07 -46.17
C ASP A 870 -0.57 -0.12 -46.12
N THR A 871 -1.13 -0.99 -45.29
CA THR A 871 -2.58 -1.24 -45.24
C THR A 871 -3.26 -0.74 -43.97
N GLY A 872 -2.50 -0.39 -42.93
CA GLY A 872 -3.02 -0.04 -41.60
C GLY A 872 -3.70 -1.20 -40.87
N LYS A 873 -3.68 -2.43 -41.42
CA LYS A 873 -4.34 -3.60 -40.82
C LYS A 873 -3.53 -4.17 -39.67
N LEU A 874 -4.23 -4.65 -38.64
CA LEU A 874 -3.63 -5.38 -37.51
C LEU A 874 -2.95 -6.66 -38.02
N ARG A 875 -1.65 -6.76 -37.77
CA ARG A 875 -0.78 -7.90 -38.09
C ARG A 875 -0.71 -8.92 -36.96
N ALA A 876 -0.56 -8.44 -35.73
CA ALA A 876 -0.42 -9.27 -34.53
C ALA A 876 -0.78 -8.48 -33.26
N ARG A 877 -1.17 -9.18 -32.20
CA ARG A 877 -1.40 -8.60 -30.88
C ARG A 877 -0.78 -9.49 -29.79
N VAL A 878 -0.22 -8.85 -28.77
CA VAL A 878 0.42 -9.58 -27.66
C VAL A 878 0.04 -8.91 -26.35
N LEU A 879 -0.52 -9.69 -25.43
CA LEU A 879 -0.79 -9.29 -24.05
C LEU A 879 0.05 -10.16 -23.11
N THR A 880 0.81 -9.54 -22.21
CA THR A 880 1.62 -10.25 -21.23
C THR A 880 1.34 -9.70 -19.84
N ASP A 881 1.05 -10.58 -18.87
CA ASP A 881 0.98 -10.24 -17.45
C ASP A 881 2.40 -10.32 -16.84
N LEU A 882 3.08 -9.19 -16.72
CA LEU A 882 4.47 -9.12 -16.27
C LEU A 882 4.63 -9.53 -14.79
N ARG A 883 3.55 -9.61 -14.01
CA ARG A 883 3.62 -10.16 -12.65
C ARG A 883 3.80 -11.68 -12.65
N LYS A 884 3.11 -12.37 -13.57
CA LYS A 884 3.20 -13.83 -13.72
C LYS A 884 4.32 -14.25 -14.66
N ASP A 885 4.65 -13.39 -15.62
CA ASP A 885 5.64 -13.60 -16.66
C ASP A 885 6.54 -12.36 -16.85
N PRO A 886 7.44 -12.08 -15.89
CA PRO A 886 8.35 -10.92 -15.99
C PRO A 886 9.35 -11.03 -17.15
N GLY A 887 9.51 -12.23 -17.74
CA GLY A 887 10.41 -12.48 -18.86
C GLY A 887 9.76 -12.33 -20.24
N GLU A 888 8.48 -11.96 -20.30
CA GLU A 888 7.72 -11.75 -21.55
C GLU A 888 7.71 -12.95 -22.51
N VAL A 889 7.65 -14.17 -22.00
CA VAL A 889 7.65 -15.40 -22.83
C VAL A 889 6.26 -15.90 -23.22
N THR A 890 5.19 -15.27 -22.73
CA THR A 890 3.79 -15.67 -22.94
C THR A 890 2.98 -14.62 -23.68
N ASN A 891 1.93 -15.08 -24.37
CA ASN A 891 0.88 -14.23 -24.92
C ASN A 891 -0.48 -14.70 -24.38
N CYS A 892 -1.11 -13.86 -23.57
CA CYS A 892 -2.39 -14.10 -22.92
C CYS A 892 -3.57 -13.55 -23.74
N ALA A 893 -3.34 -12.95 -24.93
CA ALA A 893 -4.38 -12.27 -25.70
C ALA A 893 -5.54 -13.18 -26.16
N ASP A 894 -5.29 -14.49 -26.30
CA ASP A 894 -6.34 -15.45 -26.67
C ASP A 894 -6.80 -16.31 -25.50
N ASN A 895 -6.35 -16.01 -24.28
CA ASN A 895 -6.80 -16.70 -23.07
C ASN A 895 -8.09 -16.04 -22.53
N PRO A 896 -9.24 -16.75 -22.47
CA PRO A 896 -10.50 -16.18 -22.02
C PRO A 896 -10.46 -15.56 -20.62
N ALA A 897 -9.58 -16.06 -19.72
CA ALA A 897 -9.42 -15.51 -18.38
C ALA A 897 -8.89 -14.05 -18.36
N TYR A 898 -8.34 -13.57 -19.48
CA TYR A 898 -7.83 -12.20 -19.63
C TYR A 898 -8.69 -11.33 -20.56
N ALA A 899 -9.89 -11.77 -20.95
CA ALA A 899 -10.73 -11.07 -21.92
C ALA A 899 -11.04 -9.61 -21.51
N GLU A 900 -11.35 -9.38 -20.25
CA GLU A 900 -11.61 -8.04 -19.70
C GLU A 900 -10.34 -7.18 -19.69
N SER A 901 -9.22 -7.74 -19.22
CA SER A 901 -7.92 -7.05 -19.21
C SER A 901 -7.46 -6.68 -20.62
N LEU A 902 -7.69 -7.56 -21.60
CA LEU A 902 -7.42 -7.30 -23.01
C LEU A 902 -8.29 -6.18 -23.57
N ALA A 903 -9.59 -6.16 -23.25
CA ALA A 903 -10.51 -5.11 -23.69
C ALA A 903 -10.08 -3.74 -23.16
N ALA A 904 -9.76 -3.66 -21.85
CA ALA A 904 -9.24 -2.44 -21.22
C ALA A 904 -7.90 -2.00 -21.83
N ALA A 905 -6.97 -2.94 -22.03
CA ALA A 905 -5.68 -2.67 -22.66
C ALA A 905 -5.84 -2.11 -24.09
N LYS A 906 -6.73 -2.70 -24.87
CA LYS A 906 -6.97 -2.28 -26.25
C LYS A 906 -7.57 -0.88 -26.32
N ALA A 907 -8.56 -0.60 -25.47
CA ALA A 907 -9.17 0.72 -25.40
C ALA A 907 -8.14 1.80 -25.04
N GLU A 908 -7.33 1.55 -24.01
CA GLU A 908 -6.28 2.48 -23.58
C GLU A 908 -5.19 2.63 -24.64
N LEU A 909 -4.76 1.55 -25.30
CA LEU A 909 -3.76 1.63 -26.38
C LEU A 909 -4.25 2.53 -27.52
N HIS A 910 -5.48 2.34 -27.98
CA HIS A 910 -6.05 3.13 -29.09
C HIS A 910 -6.22 4.60 -28.72
N LYS A 911 -6.60 4.89 -27.46
CA LYS A 911 -6.61 6.26 -26.92
C LYS A 911 -5.21 6.87 -26.97
N ARG A 912 -4.20 6.18 -26.43
CA ARG A 912 -2.81 6.68 -26.37
C ARG A 912 -2.20 6.85 -27.77
N ILE A 913 -2.54 6.00 -28.75
CA ILE A 913 -2.15 6.19 -30.16
C ILE A 913 -2.72 7.50 -30.71
N LYS A 914 -3.99 7.79 -30.44
CA LYS A 914 -4.63 9.04 -30.90
C LYS A 914 -3.99 10.26 -30.25
N GLU A 915 -3.70 10.21 -28.96
CA GLU A 915 -3.03 11.29 -28.22
C GLU A 915 -1.60 11.52 -28.71
N ALA A 916 -0.85 10.44 -28.96
CA ALA A 916 0.52 10.51 -29.48
C ALA A 916 0.56 11.13 -30.89
N ASN A 917 -0.47 10.88 -31.71
CA ASN A 917 -0.60 11.39 -33.07
C ASN A 917 -1.38 12.71 -33.19
N ALA A 918 -1.83 13.30 -32.07
CA ALA A 918 -2.56 14.56 -32.12
C ALA A 918 -1.63 15.67 -32.64
N ASP A 919 -2.05 16.36 -33.71
CA ASP A 919 -1.35 17.55 -34.20
C ASP A 919 -1.36 18.64 -33.12
N THR A 920 -0.24 18.80 -32.42
CA THR A 920 -0.04 19.84 -31.40
C THR A 920 0.32 21.21 -31.99
N VAL A 921 0.06 21.40 -33.28
CA VAL A 921 0.26 22.67 -33.99
C VAL A 921 -0.75 23.70 -33.47
N PHE A 922 -0.28 24.58 -32.58
CA PHE A 922 -0.90 25.85 -32.17
C PHE A 922 -2.40 25.81 -31.83
N LYS A 923 -2.78 25.12 -30.76
CA LYS A 923 -4.08 25.36 -30.13
C LYS A 923 -3.94 26.10 -28.80
N THR A 924 -3.86 27.43 -28.90
CA THR A 924 -4.49 28.31 -27.89
C THR A 924 -6.00 28.12 -28.00
N THR A 925 -6.54 27.10 -27.34
CA THR A 925 -7.99 26.94 -27.26
C THR A 925 -8.50 27.77 -26.10
N SER A 926 -9.06 28.94 -26.43
CA SER A 926 -10.00 29.68 -25.59
C SER A 926 -11.10 28.74 -25.10
N ALA A 927 -11.44 28.83 -23.81
CA ALA A 927 -12.55 28.11 -23.20
C ALA A 927 -13.83 28.28 -24.04
N SER A 928 -14.24 27.24 -24.76
CA SER A 928 -15.51 27.24 -25.48
C SER A 928 -16.64 26.92 -24.50
N GLN A 929 -17.66 27.78 -24.49
CA GLN A 929 -18.90 27.63 -23.73
C GLN A 929 -19.51 26.24 -23.92
N ALA A 930 -19.80 25.58 -22.78
CA ALA A 930 -20.52 24.32 -22.75
C ALA A 930 -21.98 24.55 -23.17
N THR A 931 -22.48 23.76 -24.12
CA THR A 931 -23.90 23.72 -24.48
C THR A 931 -24.69 22.99 -23.38
N PRO A 932 -25.87 23.47 -22.96
CA PRO A 932 -26.67 22.78 -21.96
C PRO A 932 -27.18 21.44 -22.52
N THR A 933 -26.94 20.34 -21.82
CA THR A 933 -27.55 19.05 -22.15
C THR A 933 -28.90 18.96 -21.43
N THR A 934 -30.00 18.98 -22.17
CA THR A 934 -31.34 18.69 -21.62
C THR A 934 -31.58 17.19 -21.65
N ILE A 935 -31.78 16.57 -20.48
CA ILE A 935 -32.14 15.16 -20.37
C ILE A 935 -33.65 15.05 -20.61
N GLN A 936 -34.06 14.28 -21.63
CA GLN A 936 -35.47 13.95 -21.90
C GLN A 936 -35.82 12.63 -21.22
N ILE A 937 -36.72 12.66 -20.24
CA ILE A 937 -37.17 11.48 -19.49
C ILE A 937 -38.44 10.92 -20.15
N GLU A 938 -38.35 9.70 -20.68
CA GLU A 938 -39.45 9.01 -21.36
C GLU A 938 -40.20 8.08 -20.39
N THR A 939 -41.42 8.46 -19.99
CA THR A 939 -42.18 7.84 -18.87
C THR A 939 -42.96 6.56 -19.21
N SER A 940 -42.69 5.93 -20.36
CA SER A 940 -43.45 4.74 -20.78
C SER A 940 -43.08 3.48 -19.99
N VAL A 941 -44.11 2.72 -19.59
CA VAL A 941 -44.01 1.48 -18.78
C VAL A 941 -43.15 0.38 -19.45
N SER A 942 -42.86 0.51 -20.75
CA SER A 942 -42.03 -0.40 -21.54
C SER A 942 -40.51 -0.26 -21.34
N ARG A 943 -40.02 0.80 -20.68
CA ARG A 943 -38.61 0.95 -20.30
C ARG A 943 -38.47 1.11 -18.79
N ARG A 944 -38.61 0.00 -18.04
CA ARG A 944 -38.50 -0.01 -16.56
C ARG A 944 -37.08 0.22 -16.00
N ARG A 945 -36.06 0.34 -16.85
CA ARG A 945 -34.70 0.74 -16.47
C ARG A 945 -34.19 1.76 -17.47
N GLN A 946 -34.18 3.03 -17.08
CA GLN A 946 -33.32 4.02 -17.70
C GLN A 946 -32.01 4.00 -16.92
N THR A 947 -30.92 3.58 -17.56
CA THR A 947 -29.58 3.89 -17.09
C THR A 947 -29.41 5.39 -17.25
N ILE A 948 -29.26 6.14 -16.15
CA ILE A 948 -28.72 7.49 -16.24
C ILE A 948 -27.22 7.30 -16.48
N ASP A 949 -26.80 7.42 -17.74
CA ASP A 949 -25.39 7.60 -18.06
C ASP A 949 -24.91 8.87 -17.34
N GLY A 950 -24.02 8.71 -16.36
CA GLY A 950 -23.34 9.82 -15.71
C GLY A 950 -23.74 10.17 -14.27
N PHE A 951 -24.31 9.24 -13.51
CA PHE A 951 -24.34 9.35 -12.05
C PHE A 951 -22.96 9.01 -11.50
N GLY A 952 -22.15 10.04 -11.20
CA GLY A 952 -20.84 9.88 -10.58
C GLY A 952 -20.99 9.40 -9.14
N GLY A 953 -20.19 8.41 -8.76
CA GLY A 953 -20.12 7.92 -7.39
C GLY A 953 -19.94 9.05 -6.37
N SER A 954 -20.40 8.81 -5.15
CA SER A 954 -20.20 9.70 -3.99
C SER A 954 -18.76 10.20 -3.94
N VAL A 955 -18.56 11.51 -3.74
CA VAL A 955 -17.22 12.08 -3.46
C VAL A 955 -16.80 11.71 -2.04
N ALA A 956 -16.85 10.43 -1.72
CA ALA A 956 -16.36 9.90 -0.46
C ALA A 956 -14.88 9.58 -0.67
N PHE A 957 -14.03 10.46 -0.16
CA PHE A 957 -12.61 10.26 0.19
C PHE A 957 -11.52 10.23 -0.90
N TRP A 958 -11.82 10.07 -2.19
CA TRP A 958 -10.74 9.90 -3.20
C TRP A 958 -10.26 11.20 -3.87
N GLY A 959 -11.08 12.25 -3.92
CA GLY A 959 -10.80 13.45 -4.74
C GLY A 959 -9.83 14.47 -4.13
N THR A 960 -9.42 14.31 -2.87
CA THR A 960 -8.71 15.36 -2.14
C THR A 960 -7.24 15.52 -2.56
N LYS A 961 -6.67 14.47 -3.19
CA LYS A 961 -5.27 14.39 -3.62
C LYS A 961 -5.07 14.18 -5.12
N ALA A 962 -6.15 14.08 -5.90
CA ALA A 962 -6.07 14.00 -7.36
C ALA A 962 -5.78 15.38 -7.95
N ASP A 963 -4.91 15.47 -8.95
CA ASP A 963 -4.76 16.70 -9.73
C ASP A 963 -5.93 16.89 -10.71
N ASP A 964 -6.02 18.08 -11.30
CA ASP A 964 -7.15 18.45 -12.15
C ASP A 964 -7.26 17.58 -13.41
N THR A 965 -6.14 17.03 -13.90
CA THR A 965 -6.13 16.13 -15.06
C THR A 965 -6.66 14.75 -14.68
N ALA A 966 -6.25 14.21 -13.53
CA ALA A 966 -6.78 12.96 -13.01
C ALA A 966 -8.26 13.08 -12.67
N LEU A 967 -8.66 14.18 -12.02
CA LEU A 967 -10.06 14.47 -11.71
C LEU A 967 -10.91 14.56 -12.99
N LYS A 968 -10.43 15.28 -14.02
CA LYS A 968 -11.09 15.36 -15.32
C LYS A 968 -11.19 14.01 -16.00
N ALA A 969 -10.09 13.24 -16.02
CA ALA A 969 -10.05 11.92 -16.63
C ALA A 969 -11.02 10.97 -15.94
N THR A 970 -11.12 10.98 -14.61
CA THR A 970 -12.10 10.20 -13.86
C THR A 970 -13.53 10.64 -14.18
N LEU A 971 -13.82 11.94 -14.21
CA LEU A 971 -15.14 12.46 -14.58
C LEU A 971 -15.52 12.16 -16.03
N ASP A 972 -14.56 12.10 -16.95
CA ASP A 972 -14.76 11.74 -18.35
C ASP A 972 -14.91 10.22 -18.54
N GLU A 973 -14.08 9.42 -17.85
CA GLU A 973 -14.11 7.95 -17.87
C GLU A 973 -15.45 7.42 -17.33
N LEU A 974 -15.91 7.97 -16.21
CA LEU A 974 -17.21 7.64 -15.63
C LEU A 974 -18.39 8.27 -16.39
N ASN A 975 -18.11 9.10 -17.40
CA ASN A 975 -19.09 9.95 -18.08
C ASN A 975 -19.96 10.75 -17.09
N ALA A 976 -19.41 11.09 -15.91
CA ALA A 976 -20.16 11.63 -14.78
C ALA A 976 -20.50 13.11 -15.00
N ASN A 977 -21.78 13.43 -15.05
CA ASN A 977 -22.28 14.80 -15.21
C ASN A 977 -23.07 15.28 -13.97
N ILE A 978 -23.46 14.38 -13.08
CA ILE A 978 -24.04 14.68 -11.78
C ILE A 978 -23.15 14.04 -10.71
N ILE A 979 -22.86 14.78 -9.65
CA ILE A 979 -22.04 14.33 -8.53
C ILE A 979 -22.82 14.49 -7.22
N ARG A 980 -22.87 13.43 -6.42
CA ARG A 980 -23.54 13.43 -5.11
C ARG A 980 -22.60 13.98 -4.04
N VAL A 981 -23.07 14.95 -3.26
CA VAL A 981 -22.32 15.56 -2.15
C VAL A 981 -23.16 15.63 -0.89
N GLN A 982 -22.55 15.28 0.24
CA GLN A 982 -23.15 15.44 1.55
C GLN A 982 -23.13 16.92 1.96
N GLY A 983 -24.30 17.50 2.18
CA GLY A 983 -24.45 18.88 2.61
C GLY A 983 -24.38 19.05 4.12
N GLU A 984 -23.48 18.34 4.81
CA GLU A 984 -23.49 18.23 6.27
C GLU A 984 -22.76 19.36 6.98
N VAL A 985 -23.33 19.81 8.10
CA VAL A 985 -22.85 20.96 8.88
C VAL A 985 -22.22 20.52 10.19
N THR A 986 -21.20 21.27 10.62
CA THR A 986 -20.56 21.13 11.94
C THR A 986 -20.77 22.40 12.77
N LYS A 987 -20.37 22.39 14.06
CA LYS A 987 -20.41 23.56 14.96
C LYS A 987 -19.54 24.72 14.45
N ALA A 988 -18.58 24.44 13.56
CA ALA A 988 -17.74 25.43 12.89
C ALA A 988 -18.34 25.95 11.56
N GLY A 989 -19.52 25.46 11.15
CA GLY A 989 -20.11 25.68 9.83
C GLY A 989 -20.02 24.46 8.92
N LEU A 990 -20.39 24.63 7.64
CA LEU A 990 -20.20 23.63 6.59
C LEU A 990 -18.72 23.26 6.44
N THR A 991 -18.41 22.00 6.16
CA THR A 991 -17.04 21.54 5.91
C THR A 991 -16.51 22.12 4.58
N ASP A 992 -15.63 23.12 4.67
CA ASP A 992 -14.95 23.84 3.56
C ASP A 992 -14.28 22.93 2.50
N HIS A 993 -14.03 21.67 2.84
CA HIS A 993 -13.37 20.70 1.98
C HIS A 993 -14.17 20.33 0.71
N ASN A 994 -15.49 20.16 0.82
CA ASN A 994 -16.33 19.72 -0.30
C ASN A 994 -16.48 20.82 -1.36
N VAL A 995 -16.58 22.08 -0.93
CA VAL A 995 -16.74 23.23 -1.82
C VAL A 995 -15.51 23.38 -2.73
N THR A 996 -14.31 23.32 -2.16
CA THR A 996 -13.06 23.47 -2.94
C THR A 996 -12.93 22.38 -4.01
N LEU A 997 -13.28 21.14 -3.67
CA LEU A 997 -13.24 20.02 -4.61
C LEU A 997 -14.33 20.12 -5.69
N LEU A 998 -15.54 20.57 -5.33
CA LEU A 998 -16.62 20.79 -6.30
C LEU A 998 -16.30 21.92 -7.27
N GLN A 999 -15.74 23.03 -6.77
CA GLN A 999 -15.30 24.15 -7.61
C GLN A 999 -14.20 23.69 -8.58
N ARG A 1000 -13.23 22.87 -8.12
CA ARG A 1000 -12.23 22.25 -8.99
C ARG A 1000 -12.86 21.29 -10.02
N GLY A 1001 -13.78 20.43 -9.58
CA GLY A 1001 -14.55 19.54 -10.44
C GLY A 1001 -15.33 20.28 -11.54
N MET A 1002 -15.98 21.39 -11.18
CA MET A 1002 -16.70 22.27 -12.11
C MET A 1002 -15.75 23.08 -13.00
N ALA A 1003 -14.56 23.45 -12.53
CA ALA A 1003 -13.54 24.08 -13.37
C ALA A 1003 -13.05 23.11 -14.47
N VAL A 1004 -12.85 21.83 -14.13
CA VAL A 1004 -12.40 20.82 -15.11
C VAL A 1004 -13.54 20.27 -15.97
N LYS A 1005 -14.78 20.29 -15.47
CA LYS A 1005 -15.99 19.86 -16.17
C LYS A 1005 -17.13 20.86 -15.90
N PRO A 1006 -17.24 21.95 -16.68
CA PRO A 1006 -18.23 23.02 -16.43
C PRO A 1006 -19.70 22.59 -16.47
N SER A 1007 -19.99 21.44 -17.10
CA SER A 1007 -21.33 20.84 -17.12
C SER A 1007 -21.67 20.03 -15.86
N LEU A 1008 -20.75 19.93 -14.89
CA LEU A 1008 -20.94 19.16 -13.67
C LEU A 1008 -22.05 19.78 -12.82
N GLN A 1009 -23.01 18.94 -12.46
CA GLN A 1009 -24.17 19.26 -11.63
C GLN A 1009 -24.03 18.57 -10.28
N VAL A 1010 -24.60 19.15 -9.22
CA VAL A 1010 -24.53 18.62 -7.87
C VAL A 1010 -25.90 18.18 -7.36
N LEU A 1011 -25.96 16.92 -6.92
CA LEU A 1011 -27.03 16.39 -6.09
C LEU A 1011 -26.61 16.53 -4.63
N LEU A 1012 -27.29 17.39 -3.88
CA LEU A 1012 -27.01 17.64 -2.46
C LEU A 1012 -27.86 16.72 -1.58
N THR A 1013 -27.25 15.87 -0.76
CA THR A 1013 -27.95 14.91 0.11
C THR A 1013 -27.59 15.09 1.58
N PHE A 1014 -28.45 14.59 2.49
CA PHE A 1014 -28.33 14.79 3.93
C PHE A 1014 -28.60 13.51 4.68
N TRP A 1015 -27.63 13.02 5.46
CA TRP A 1015 -27.75 11.75 6.20
C TRP A 1015 -28.73 11.86 7.37
N GLN A 1016 -28.75 13.01 8.05
CA GLN A 1016 -29.71 13.27 9.12
C GLN A 1016 -30.04 14.77 9.24
N PRO A 1017 -31.23 15.11 9.76
CA PRO A 1017 -31.56 16.47 10.17
C PRO A 1017 -30.57 16.98 11.23
N ARG A 1018 -29.95 18.12 10.94
CA ARG A 1018 -29.07 18.87 11.86
C ARG A 1018 -28.99 20.31 11.39
N SER A 1019 -28.56 21.25 12.22
CA SER A 1019 -28.11 22.58 11.81
C SER A 1019 -26.84 22.97 12.56
N ALA A 1020 -26.16 24.03 12.14
CA ALA A 1020 -24.96 24.50 12.85
C ALA A 1020 -25.24 24.86 14.33
N GLU A 1021 -26.47 25.31 14.63
CA GLU A 1021 -26.92 25.66 15.97
C GLU A 1021 -27.40 24.43 16.77
N HIS A 1022 -27.95 23.43 16.08
CA HIS A 1022 -28.52 22.23 16.66
C HIS A 1022 -27.97 20.98 15.98
N LEU A 1023 -26.78 20.55 16.40
CA LEU A 1023 -26.17 19.31 15.90
C LEU A 1023 -26.74 18.04 16.53
N GLU A 1024 -27.37 18.19 17.70
CA GLU A 1024 -27.82 17.07 18.53
C GLU A 1024 -29.06 16.41 17.88
N PRO A 1025 -29.01 15.11 17.51
CA PRO A 1025 -30.09 14.45 16.79
C PRO A 1025 -31.44 14.46 17.52
N GLU A 1026 -31.45 14.48 18.85
CA GLU A 1026 -32.66 14.51 19.70
C GLU A 1026 -33.43 15.84 19.56
N TYR A 1027 -32.77 16.91 19.12
CA TYR A 1027 -33.44 18.17 18.79
C TYR A 1027 -34.38 18.00 17.60
N TRP A 1028 -33.96 17.20 16.61
CA TRP A 1028 -34.65 17.04 15.34
C TRP A 1028 -35.53 15.80 15.29
N LEU A 1029 -35.07 14.71 15.89
CA LEU A 1029 -35.66 13.38 15.77
C LEU A 1029 -36.33 12.98 17.08
N ARG A 1030 -37.39 12.18 16.97
CA ARG A 1030 -37.97 11.42 18.08
C ARG A 1030 -37.81 9.93 17.80
N ALA A 1031 -37.51 9.18 18.85
CA ALA A 1031 -37.59 7.73 18.81
C ALA A 1031 -39.06 7.29 18.78
N GLU A 1032 -39.38 6.31 17.94
CA GLU A 1032 -40.68 5.67 17.81
C GLU A 1032 -40.48 4.16 17.63
N GLN A 1033 -41.35 3.37 18.23
CA GLN A 1033 -41.33 1.92 18.08
C GLN A 1033 -42.06 1.54 16.80
N ILE A 1034 -41.34 1.13 15.76
CA ILE A 1034 -41.89 0.72 14.47
C ILE A 1034 -41.42 -0.70 14.16
N ASP A 1035 -42.38 -1.60 13.91
CA ASP A 1035 -42.13 -3.02 13.66
C ASP A 1035 -41.31 -3.73 14.76
N GLY A 1036 -41.46 -3.28 16.01
CA GLY A 1036 -40.75 -3.83 17.17
C GLY A 1036 -39.30 -3.36 17.34
N THR A 1037 -38.87 -2.34 16.57
CA THR A 1037 -37.55 -1.73 16.70
C THR A 1037 -37.67 -0.24 16.99
N GLU A 1038 -36.75 0.29 17.80
CA GLU A 1038 -36.64 1.73 18.01
C GLU A 1038 -36.08 2.39 16.74
N GLN A 1039 -36.85 3.33 16.19
CA GLN A 1039 -36.56 4.00 14.93
C GLN A 1039 -36.70 5.50 15.14
N TYR A 1040 -35.87 6.30 14.47
CA TYR A 1040 -35.85 7.74 14.64
C TYR A 1040 -36.59 8.40 13.49
N ILE A 1041 -37.62 9.20 13.81
CA ILE A 1041 -38.36 9.96 12.80
C ILE A 1041 -38.24 11.46 13.08
N LEU A 1042 -38.18 12.29 12.03
CA LEU A 1042 -38.20 13.74 12.17
C LEU A 1042 -39.39 14.16 13.03
N ARG A 1043 -39.24 15.07 13.98
CA ARG A 1043 -40.35 15.53 14.80
C ARG A 1043 -41.30 16.42 13.98
N ASP A 1044 -42.60 16.28 14.19
CA ASP A 1044 -43.60 17.07 13.47
C ASP A 1044 -43.42 18.58 13.71
N ASP A 1045 -43.06 18.98 14.93
CA ASP A 1045 -42.77 20.36 15.31
C ASP A 1045 -41.41 20.89 14.79
N ARG A 1046 -40.69 20.10 13.98
CA ARG A 1046 -39.39 20.45 13.38
C ARG A 1046 -39.36 20.29 11.87
N MET A 1047 -40.45 19.85 11.23
CA MET A 1047 -40.54 19.73 9.77
C MET A 1047 -40.25 21.06 9.06
N GLU A 1048 -40.89 22.12 9.51
CA GLU A 1048 -40.69 23.49 9.01
C GLU A 1048 -39.22 23.93 9.09
N GLN A 1049 -38.61 23.78 10.28
CA GLN A 1049 -37.21 24.16 10.50
C GLN A 1049 -36.23 23.33 9.67
N TRP A 1050 -36.52 22.03 9.47
CA TRP A 1050 -35.66 21.17 8.67
C TRP A 1050 -35.76 21.52 7.18
N ALA A 1051 -36.97 21.80 6.70
CA ALA A 1051 -37.18 22.26 5.35
C ALA A 1051 -36.47 23.62 5.09
N ASP A 1052 -36.51 24.55 6.04
CA ASP A 1052 -35.76 25.81 5.96
C ASP A 1052 -34.23 25.57 5.88
N GLU A 1053 -33.70 24.66 6.69
CA GLU A 1053 -32.28 24.31 6.70
C GLU A 1053 -31.83 23.68 5.38
N LEU A 1054 -32.63 22.77 4.80
CA LEU A 1054 -32.36 22.17 3.48
C LEU A 1054 -32.21 23.24 2.40
N ILE A 1055 -33.14 24.19 2.35
CA ILE A 1055 -33.14 25.27 1.36
C ILE A 1055 -31.99 26.25 1.60
N SER A 1056 -31.71 26.60 2.86
CA SER A 1056 -30.59 27.44 3.24
C SER A 1056 -29.25 26.86 2.75
N ARG A 1057 -29.07 25.54 2.86
CA ARG A 1057 -27.86 24.87 2.38
C ARG A 1057 -27.73 24.90 0.87
N VAL A 1058 -28.82 24.70 0.14
CA VAL A 1058 -28.82 24.84 -1.33
C VAL A 1058 -28.40 26.25 -1.72
N GLN A 1059 -28.99 27.27 -1.10
CA GLN A 1059 -28.65 28.67 -1.34
C GLN A 1059 -27.18 28.97 -1.01
N PHE A 1060 -26.66 28.43 0.10
CA PHE A 1060 -25.26 28.58 0.48
C PHE A 1060 -24.32 28.01 -0.59
N TYR A 1061 -24.50 26.75 -1.01
CA TYR A 1061 -23.64 26.16 -2.05
C TYR A 1061 -23.72 26.94 -3.37
N ARG A 1062 -24.93 27.36 -3.79
CA ARG A 1062 -25.11 28.22 -4.98
C ARG A 1062 -24.39 29.57 -4.82
N SER A 1063 -24.40 30.17 -3.63
CA SER A 1063 -23.68 31.43 -3.36
C SER A 1063 -22.16 31.30 -3.51
N LEU A 1064 -21.62 30.09 -3.36
CA LEU A 1064 -20.20 29.76 -3.56
C LEU A 1064 -19.88 29.30 -4.99
N GLY A 1065 -20.82 29.45 -5.92
CA GLY A 1065 -20.62 29.07 -7.32
C GLY A 1065 -20.72 27.57 -7.61
N VAL A 1066 -21.27 26.79 -6.67
CA VAL A 1066 -21.53 25.36 -6.88
C VAL A 1066 -22.88 25.18 -7.58
N ASN A 1067 -22.90 24.42 -8.68
CA ASN A 1067 -24.10 24.19 -9.49
C ASN A 1067 -24.98 23.08 -8.91
N VAL A 1068 -25.63 23.36 -7.77
CA VAL A 1068 -26.63 22.46 -7.18
C VAL A 1068 -27.90 22.49 -8.02
N THR A 1069 -28.22 21.37 -8.67
CA THR A 1069 -29.41 21.21 -9.53
C THR A 1069 -30.42 20.23 -8.97
N THR A 1070 -30.05 19.46 -7.94
CA THR A 1070 -30.94 18.50 -7.31
C THR A 1070 -30.73 18.47 -5.79
N VAL A 1071 -31.82 18.37 -5.03
CA VAL A 1071 -31.78 18.20 -3.56
C VAL A 1071 -32.40 16.86 -3.18
N GLY A 1072 -31.68 16.07 -2.40
CA GLY A 1072 -32.15 14.80 -1.84
C GLY A 1072 -32.85 15.03 -0.50
N ILE A 1073 -34.13 14.67 -0.41
CA ILE A 1073 -34.97 14.91 0.78
C ILE A 1073 -34.83 13.80 1.82
N GLN A 1074 -34.56 12.57 1.36
CA GLN A 1074 -34.25 11.41 2.17
C GLN A 1074 -32.94 10.80 1.68
N ASN A 1075 -32.05 10.47 2.61
CA ASN A 1075 -30.83 9.72 2.32
C ASN A 1075 -30.94 8.30 2.90
N GLU A 1076 -30.76 7.30 2.04
CA GLU A 1076 -30.56 5.87 2.34
C GLU A 1076 -31.64 5.20 3.22
N SER A 1077 -32.53 4.43 2.59
CA SER A 1077 -33.60 3.70 3.30
C SER A 1077 -33.15 2.53 4.21
N ASN A 1078 -31.88 2.10 4.17
CA ASN A 1078 -31.41 0.86 4.82
C ASN A 1078 -30.46 1.01 6.00
N TRP A 1079 -30.05 2.24 6.36
CA TRP A 1079 -29.14 2.44 7.49
C TRP A 1079 -29.84 2.74 8.81
N SER A 1080 -31.17 2.62 8.88
CA SER A 1080 -31.93 2.61 10.13
C SER A 1080 -32.07 1.19 10.67
N HIS A 1081 -30.95 0.57 11.05
CA HIS A 1081 -30.96 -0.62 11.91
C HIS A 1081 -30.98 -0.18 13.38
N GLU A 1082 -31.35 -1.09 14.27
CA GLU A 1082 -31.47 -0.82 15.70
C GLU A 1082 -30.18 -0.16 16.24
N GLY A 1083 -30.29 1.08 16.74
CA GLY A 1083 -29.17 1.87 17.29
C GLY A 1083 -28.58 2.99 16.42
N THR A 1084 -29.04 3.21 15.18
CA THR A 1084 -28.60 4.37 14.37
C THR A 1084 -29.61 5.53 14.41
N GLN A 1085 -29.13 6.75 14.69
CA GLN A 1085 -29.97 7.96 14.76
C GLN A 1085 -30.23 8.61 13.38
N THR A 1086 -30.55 7.81 12.35
CA THR A 1086 -30.89 8.33 11.02
C THR A 1086 -32.40 8.55 10.89
N CYS A 1087 -32.81 9.58 10.14
CA CYS A 1087 -34.23 9.90 9.97
C CYS A 1087 -34.91 8.89 9.04
N ARG A 1088 -35.66 7.95 9.61
CA ARG A 1088 -36.57 7.07 8.87
C ARG A 1088 -37.76 7.85 8.35
N TRP A 1089 -38.08 7.64 7.08
CA TRP A 1089 -39.25 8.19 6.43
C TRP A 1089 -40.26 7.08 6.11
N GLU A 1090 -41.49 7.24 6.58
CA GLU A 1090 -42.62 6.47 6.06
C GLU A 1090 -43.08 7.08 4.72
N PRO A 1091 -43.45 6.27 3.71
CA PRO A 1091 -43.72 6.74 2.34
C PRO A 1091 -44.71 7.91 2.25
N ASP A 1092 -45.89 7.79 2.87
CA ASP A 1092 -46.90 8.86 2.84
C ASP A 1092 -46.47 10.11 3.62
N ARG A 1093 -45.61 9.93 4.63
CA ARG A 1093 -45.07 11.03 5.41
C ARG A 1093 -44.00 11.80 4.64
N LEU A 1094 -43.15 11.10 3.90
CA LEU A 1094 -42.19 11.70 2.98
C LEU A 1094 -42.90 12.48 1.89
N LYS A 1095 -43.93 11.88 1.28
CA LYS A 1095 -44.82 12.54 0.32
C LYS A 1095 -45.34 13.86 0.89
N THR A 1096 -45.96 13.79 2.07
CA THR A 1096 -46.52 14.96 2.75
C THR A 1096 -45.45 16.02 3.04
N PHE A 1097 -44.26 15.61 3.49
CA PHE A 1097 -43.17 16.53 3.77
C PHE A 1097 -42.72 17.29 2.51
N ILE A 1098 -42.61 16.58 1.38
CA ILE A 1098 -42.24 17.18 0.09
C ILE A 1098 -43.31 18.16 -0.38
N GLU A 1099 -44.57 17.72 -0.45
CA GLU A 1099 -45.69 18.51 -0.98
C GLU A 1099 -45.99 19.74 -0.10
N GLN A 1100 -45.92 19.61 1.23
CA GLN A 1100 -46.36 20.67 2.15
C GLN A 1100 -45.23 21.56 2.69
N PHE A 1101 -43.99 21.07 2.74
CA PHE A 1101 -42.89 21.81 3.35
C PHE A 1101 -41.78 22.17 2.37
N ILE A 1102 -41.38 21.27 1.47
CA ILE A 1102 -40.30 21.52 0.51
C ILE A 1102 -40.77 22.36 -0.68
N GLN A 1103 -41.81 21.93 -1.38
CA GLN A 1103 -42.27 22.57 -2.61
C GLN A 1103 -42.63 24.05 -2.42
N PRO A 1104 -43.41 24.46 -1.39
CA PRO A 1104 -43.71 25.87 -1.17
C PRO A 1104 -42.47 26.73 -0.87
N ARG A 1105 -41.43 26.14 -0.26
CA ARG A 1105 -40.18 26.87 0.03
C ARG A 1105 -39.31 27.02 -1.20
N LEU A 1106 -39.28 26.04 -2.10
CA LEU A 1106 -38.61 26.20 -3.40
C LEU A 1106 -39.25 27.35 -4.19
N GLU A 1107 -40.58 27.43 -4.21
CA GLU A 1107 -41.31 28.53 -4.85
C GLU A 1107 -41.02 29.88 -4.19
N ALA A 1108 -41.13 29.94 -2.85
CA ALA A 1108 -40.91 31.18 -2.09
C ALA A 1108 -39.47 31.72 -2.19
N ASN A 1109 -38.49 30.83 -2.40
CA ASN A 1109 -37.08 31.20 -2.52
C ASN A 1109 -36.59 31.32 -3.98
N HIS A 1110 -37.50 31.26 -4.96
CA HIS A 1110 -37.17 31.31 -6.40
C HIS A 1110 -36.19 30.20 -6.86
N LEU A 1111 -36.29 29.00 -6.27
CA LEU A 1111 -35.50 27.81 -6.60
C LEU A 1111 -36.32 26.78 -7.41
N THR A 1112 -37.25 27.26 -8.25
CA THR A 1112 -38.13 26.39 -9.07
C THR A 1112 -37.38 25.65 -10.18
N ASP A 1113 -36.09 25.92 -10.36
CA ASP A 1113 -35.18 25.21 -11.26
C ASP A 1113 -34.51 23.99 -10.62
N LEU A 1114 -34.69 23.79 -9.31
CA LEU A 1114 -34.12 22.70 -8.55
C LEU A 1114 -35.02 21.45 -8.62
N LEU A 1115 -34.43 20.30 -8.92
CA LEU A 1115 -35.12 19.03 -8.91
C LEU A 1115 -35.16 18.43 -7.49
N VAL A 1116 -36.27 17.79 -7.13
CA VAL A 1116 -36.45 17.07 -5.88
C VAL A 1116 -36.18 15.58 -6.09
N ALA A 1117 -35.17 15.04 -5.40
CA ALA A 1117 -34.87 13.61 -5.41
C ALA A 1117 -35.38 12.91 -4.13
N ALA A 1118 -36.29 11.95 -4.27
CA ALA A 1118 -36.81 11.16 -3.17
C ALA A 1118 -37.55 9.87 -3.62
N PRO A 1119 -37.41 8.74 -2.90
CA PRO A 1119 -36.38 8.44 -1.91
C PRO A 1119 -35.02 8.11 -2.57
N ASP A 1120 -33.95 8.18 -1.79
CA ASP A 1120 -32.62 7.64 -2.14
C ASP A 1120 -32.50 6.18 -1.61
N LEU A 1121 -32.66 5.20 -2.51
CA LEU A 1121 -32.76 3.78 -2.17
C LEU A 1121 -31.39 3.09 -2.15
N ALA A 1122 -31.01 2.49 -1.02
CA ALA A 1122 -29.70 1.83 -0.85
C ALA A 1122 -29.68 0.35 -1.30
N TYR A 1123 -30.83 -0.30 -1.42
CA TYR A 1123 -30.98 -1.67 -1.91
C TYR A 1123 -32.33 -1.84 -2.56
N ILE A 1124 -32.34 -2.39 -3.77
CA ILE A 1124 -33.55 -2.83 -4.45
C ILE A 1124 -33.43 -4.35 -4.54
N GLY A 1125 -34.12 -5.06 -3.64
CA GLY A 1125 -34.12 -6.53 -3.64
C GLY A 1125 -34.62 -7.14 -4.95
N PRO A 1126 -34.51 -8.47 -5.12
CA PRO A 1126 -34.85 -9.16 -6.37
C PRO A 1126 -36.27 -8.87 -6.87
N ASP A 1127 -37.21 -8.54 -5.97
CA ASP A 1127 -38.59 -8.17 -6.32
C ASP A 1127 -38.88 -6.65 -6.24
N ALA A 1128 -37.86 -5.80 -6.19
CA ALA A 1128 -38.00 -4.35 -6.02
C ALA A 1128 -38.86 -3.93 -4.81
N SER A 1129 -38.65 -4.58 -3.66
CA SER A 1129 -39.44 -4.40 -2.43
C SER A 1129 -39.45 -2.95 -1.92
N GLU A 1130 -38.29 -2.31 -1.80
CA GLU A 1130 -38.17 -0.91 -1.34
C GLU A 1130 -38.75 0.10 -2.34
N PHE A 1131 -38.57 -0.15 -3.64
CA PHE A 1131 -39.23 0.65 -4.68
C PHE A 1131 -40.76 0.57 -4.55
N ARG A 1132 -41.30 -0.64 -4.30
CA ARG A 1132 -42.74 -0.83 -4.07
C ARG A 1132 -43.23 -0.17 -2.78
N ARG A 1133 -42.44 -0.23 -1.70
CA ARG A 1133 -42.75 0.42 -0.43
C ARG A 1133 -42.91 1.92 -0.58
N PHE A 1134 -41.98 2.58 -1.29
CA PHE A 1134 -41.99 4.03 -1.47
C PHE A 1134 -42.83 4.52 -2.67
N LEU A 1135 -43.61 3.66 -3.32
CA LEU A 1135 -44.52 4.06 -4.41
C LEU A 1135 -45.39 5.28 -4.06
N PRO A 1136 -45.98 5.41 -2.85
CA PRO A 1136 -46.78 6.59 -2.52
C PRO A 1136 -46.00 7.91 -2.64
N ALA A 1137 -44.75 7.95 -2.17
CA ALA A 1137 -43.88 9.13 -2.30
C ALA A 1137 -43.42 9.35 -3.74
N LEU A 1138 -43.00 8.28 -4.41
CA LEU A 1138 -42.55 8.30 -5.81
C LEU A 1138 -43.63 8.76 -6.80
N MET A 1139 -44.91 8.54 -6.46
CA MET A 1139 -46.05 8.96 -7.27
C MET A 1139 -46.49 10.41 -7.00
N SER A 1140 -45.81 11.11 -6.10
CA SER A 1140 -46.02 12.55 -5.90
C SER A 1140 -45.64 13.32 -7.17
N PRO A 1141 -46.44 14.31 -7.61
CA PRO A 1141 -46.05 15.19 -8.71
C PRO A 1141 -44.86 16.11 -8.35
N ASP A 1142 -44.57 16.28 -7.06
CA ASP A 1142 -43.49 17.12 -6.55
C ASP A 1142 -42.17 16.34 -6.33
N VAL A 1143 -42.09 15.11 -6.82
CA VAL A 1143 -40.87 14.28 -6.84
C VAL A 1143 -40.42 14.13 -8.28
N ASP A 1144 -39.29 14.75 -8.63
CA ASP A 1144 -38.75 14.75 -9.99
C ASP A 1144 -37.90 13.51 -10.29
N ILE A 1145 -37.16 13.01 -9.29
CA ILE A 1145 -36.15 11.96 -9.46
C ILE A 1145 -36.26 10.91 -8.35
N ALA A 1146 -36.23 9.64 -8.73
CA ALA A 1146 -35.94 8.52 -7.84
C ALA A 1146 -34.44 8.19 -7.91
N ALA A 1147 -33.72 8.24 -6.78
CA ALA A 1147 -32.30 7.90 -6.72
C ALA A 1147 -32.10 6.48 -6.16
N TYR A 1148 -31.11 5.74 -6.66
CA TYR A 1148 -30.73 4.43 -6.12
C TYR A 1148 -29.20 4.25 -6.12
N HIS A 1149 -28.68 3.53 -5.11
CA HIS A 1149 -27.26 3.24 -4.93
C HIS A 1149 -26.99 1.73 -4.96
N MET A 1150 -25.87 1.29 -5.57
CA MET A 1150 -25.37 -0.09 -5.48
C MET A 1150 -24.00 -0.08 -4.80
N TYR A 1151 -23.81 -0.89 -3.76
CA TYR A 1151 -22.56 -0.95 -2.99
C TYR A 1151 -21.48 -1.88 -3.58
N ASP A 1152 -21.71 -2.47 -4.77
CA ASP A 1152 -20.77 -3.39 -5.42
C ASP A 1152 -20.24 -2.79 -6.75
N SER A 1153 -19.01 -2.25 -6.71
CA SER A 1153 -17.95 -2.39 -7.74
C SER A 1153 -16.74 -1.51 -7.44
#